data_AF-A0A1G0YC72-F1
#
_entry.id   AF-A0A1G0YC72-F1
#
_cell.length_a   1.000
_cell.length_b   1.000
_cell.length_c   1.000
_cell.angle_alpha   90.00
_cell.angle_beta   90.00
_cell.angle_gamma   90.00
#
_symmetry.space_group_name_H-M   'P 1'
#
loop_
_entity.id
_entity.type
_entity.pdbx_description
1 polymer ?
#
loop_
_entity_poly.entity_id
_entity_poly.type
_entity_poly.pdbx_seq_one_letter_code
_entity_poly.pdbx_strand_id
1 'polypeptide(L)'
;MAADSSTHILAVGGGKGGVGKSFVTSGLATAIAGTGKETVLIDLDLGAANLHTLFGIKTTDRGIGDFIYAPRSNELLDYAVDTGIPRLKLVSGNGFIPGIANLSYQQKMRILRAIHRLRADVVLLDLGAGTSYNVVDFFSMTESGIVVTVSEPTAVLNAYEFLKNVLFRIFGQRFKKMPSVLSAIDTFKISPGEAPTIDVLAKTIDTLDAEAGRLLRDICRRFRPGLIINMNRGEAMNLGQNLQNICRTFLSLEVDFLGAIPADACVQQSCLRMRPVTLEFPNSQPSQALKEISRKCTTGRWIEKLSLELAESDAPEEPPKEAPPAPKIDPLLAGHKDSELSVLLSKFLTEYSASTASATPEPSATAAPRPLLEKDSHLSPWDFQSFTPRLQEADKAPLFASLEEFGPVPRRRRSLWDRWFANGRKIRMIRAIPASTNVVLAIEHASVGKNSHMPEIGWAWMSTALELLDRNQFSDACRAFGKAQACLPRDPLAINNCAAALLAEGGVQIAFELLCKGIQQLPKNPFLLFNAGLAHFLLRQYSEASVFFSKIVDSHWKNQAAVALLAHALYQTGRYENARIAYDTLASTDPRNLSARFNIGLCLLQEHKHLEAYAAFTTFLTSAPEDAEAFAARGLAAWYLNKRAEAAQDLGAAVRKLPSNLSFRGLRGVTAFLSGHFDKAIEDIEIITRLLPENEVYRHLLLEIRRYLG
;
A
#
# COMPACT_ATOMS: atom_id res chain seq x y z
N MET A 1 9.88 21.24 48.84
CA MET A 1 10.38 21.69 47.52
C MET A 1 10.01 20.62 46.51
N ALA A 2 8.86 20.76 45.83
CA ALA A 2 8.45 19.83 44.79
C ALA A 2 9.22 20.19 43.52
N ALA A 3 10.19 19.37 43.14
CA ALA A 3 10.82 19.46 41.83
C ALA A 3 9.75 19.22 40.77
N ASP A 4 9.67 20.13 39.80
CA ASP A 4 8.85 20.07 38.59
C ASP A 4 9.18 18.79 37.79
N SER A 5 8.55 17.66 38.13
CA SER A 5 8.89 16.34 37.56
C SER A 5 8.37 16.25 36.12
N SER A 6 9.26 16.48 35.17
CA SER A 6 9.00 16.34 33.74
C SER A 6 8.76 14.88 33.36
N THR A 7 7.58 14.55 32.82
CA THR A 7 7.31 13.23 32.26
C THR A 7 8.16 12.96 31.04
N HIS A 8 8.92 11.86 31.07
CA HIS A 8 9.79 11.46 29.96
C HIS A 8 9.06 10.46 29.05
N ILE A 9 8.79 10.85 27.80
CA ILE A 9 8.06 10.02 26.82
C ILE A 9 9.05 9.32 25.88
N LEU A 10 8.93 8.01 25.75
CA LEU A 10 9.75 7.15 24.90
C LEU A 10 8.86 6.38 23.92
N ALA A 11 8.90 6.73 22.64
CA ALA A 11 8.20 5.99 21.60
C ALA A 11 9.06 4.84 21.08
N VAL A 12 8.53 3.62 21.02
CA VAL A 12 9.22 2.44 20.51
C VAL A 12 8.61 2.04 19.17
N GLY A 13 9.40 2.16 18.10
CA GLY A 13 8.98 1.92 16.72
C GLY A 13 9.99 1.08 15.92
N GLY A 14 9.68 0.82 14.64
CA GLY A 14 10.59 0.10 13.74
C GLY A 14 9.96 -0.22 12.38
N GLY A 15 10.81 -0.38 11.35
CA GLY A 15 10.35 -0.50 9.96
C GLY A 15 9.74 -1.84 9.54
N LYS A 16 9.94 -2.92 10.32
CA LYS A 16 9.46 -4.27 10.00
C LYS A 16 8.58 -4.83 11.13
N GLY A 17 7.57 -5.63 10.76
CA GLY A 17 6.83 -6.46 11.70
C GLY A 17 7.69 -7.60 12.26
N GLY A 18 7.38 -8.09 13.46
CA GLY A 18 8.06 -9.26 14.04
C GLY A 18 9.48 -9.04 14.59
N VAL A 19 10.02 -7.81 14.59
CA VAL A 19 11.35 -7.50 15.19
C VAL A 19 11.36 -7.53 16.73
N GLY A 20 10.19 -7.73 17.36
CA GLY A 20 10.04 -7.83 18.81
C GLY A 20 9.86 -6.50 19.55
N LYS A 21 9.22 -5.49 18.93
CA LYS A 21 8.95 -4.18 19.55
C LYS A 21 8.26 -4.32 20.91
N SER A 22 7.08 -4.94 20.97
CA SER A 22 6.30 -5.15 22.20
C SER A 22 7.06 -5.93 23.28
N PHE A 23 7.91 -6.89 22.88
CA PHE A 23 8.82 -7.59 23.78
C PHE A 23 9.84 -6.64 24.41
N VAL A 24 10.50 -5.81 23.59
CA VAL A 24 11.44 -4.80 24.08
C VAL A 24 10.72 -3.77 24.94
N THR A 25 9.58 -3.24 24.50
CA THR A 25 8.81 -2.21 25.22
C THR A 25 8.36 -2.71 26.60
N SER A 26 7.81 -3.92 26.69
CA SER A 26 7.39 -4.53 27.98
C SER A 26 8.57 -4.78 28.92
N GLY A 27 9.70 -5.26 28.39
CA GLY A 27 10.93 -5.49 29.14
C GLY A 27 11.55 -4.20 29.69
N LEU A 28 11.60 -3.15 28.86
CA LEU A 28 12.06 -1.83 29.29
C LEU A 28 11.16 -1.24 30.35
N ALA A 29 9.84 -1.24 30.15
CA ALA A 29 8.87 -0.70 31.11
C ALA A 29 8.99 -1.38 32.48
N THR A 30 9.12 -2.70 32.47
CA THR A 30 9.31 -3.50 33.68
C THR A 30 10.64 -3.20 34.37
N ALA A 31 11.73 -3.08 33.62
CA ALA A 31 13.04 -2.74 34.18
C ALA A 31 13.07 -1.32 34.77
N ILE A 32 12.41 -0.35 34.12
CA ILE A 32 12.32 1.04 34.57
C ILE A 32 11.47 1.13 35.85
N ALA A 33 10.30 0.52 35.88
CA ALA A 33 9.45 0.46 37.08
C ALA A 33 10.19 -0.18 38.27
N GLY A 34 10.99 -1.21 38.01
CA GLY A 34 11.86 -1.86 39.01
C GLY A 34 12.92 -0.94 39.63
N THR A 35 13.22 0.22 39.04
CA THR A 35 14.10 1.25 39.64
C THR A 35 13.36 2.22 40.57
N GLY A 36 12.06 2.03 40.76
CA GLY A 36 11.20 2.89 41.59
C GLY A 36 10.56 4.05 40.83
N LYS A 37 10.62 4.10 39.50
CA LYS A 37 9.99 5.15 38.70
C LYS A 37 8.53 4.81 38.40
N GLU A 38 7.62 5.78 38.53
CA GLU A 38 6.24 5.68 38.07
C GLU A 38 6.22 5.58 36.55
N THR A 39 5.84 4.41 36.03
CA THR A 39 5.95 4.07 34.62
C THR A 39 4.57 3.78 34.03
N VAL A 40 4.28 4.37 32.87
CA VAL A 40 3.04 4.13 32.13
C VAL A 40 3.40 3.56 30.77
N LEU A 41 2.86 2.39 30.45
CA LEU A 41 2.98 1.75 29.16
C LEU A 41 1.70 1.98 28.36
N ILE A 42 1.81 2.32 27.09
CA ILE A 42 0.66 2.58 26.22
C ILE A 42 0.80 1.75 24.95
N ASP A 43 -0.17 0.89 24.69
CA ASP A 43 -0.25 0.10 23.46
C ASP A 43 -0.95 0.92 22.36
N LEU A 44 -0.17 1.37 21.39
CA LEU A 44 -0.63 2.13 20.21
C LEU A 44 -0.51 1.32 18.92
N ASP A 45 -0.28 0.00 19.00
CA ASP A 45 -0.46 -0.90 17.85
C ASP A 45 -1.96 -1.22 17.68
N LEU A 46 -2.74 -0.17 17.40
CA LEU A 46 -4.20 -0.23 17.36
C LEU A 46 -4.76 -1.22 16.31
N GLY A 47 -3.95 -1.70 15.38
CA GLY A 47 -4.33 -2.74 14.42
C GLY A 47 -4.15 -4.17 14.92
N ALA A 48 -3.29 -4.41 15.91
CA ALA A 48 -2.97 -5.74 16.44
C ALA A 48 -2.60 -5.71 17.93
N ALA A 49 -3.29 -4.86 18.71
CA ALA A 49 -2.95 -4.56 20.10
C ALA A 49 -2.94 -5.81 20.97
N ASN A 50 -1.76 -6.26 21.37
CA ASN A 50 -1.54 -7.50 22.11
C ASN A 50 -0.55 -7.33 23.27
N LEU A 51 -0.12 -6.11 23.58
CA LEU A 51 0.90 -5.86 24.62
C LEU A 51 0.43 -6.31 26.00
N HIS A 52 -0.87 -6.19 26.28
CA HIS A 52 -1.51 -6.66 27.51
C HIS A 52 -1.28 -8.15 27.78
N THR A 53 -1.20 -8.98 26.72
CA THR A 53 -0.95 -10.42 26.85
C THR A 53 0.43 -10.73 27.43
N LEU A 54 1.43 -9.87 27.24
CA LEU A 54 2.78 -10.05 27.82
C LEU A 54 2.80 -9.86 29.34
N PHE A 55 1.72 -9.33 29.93
CA PHE A 55 1.54 -9.17 31.37
C PHE A 55 0.52 -10.17 31.96
N GLY A 56 0.06 -11.16 31.18
CA GLY A 56 -0.90 -12.15 31.63
C GLY A 56 -2.33 -11.62 31.74
N ILE A 57 -2.58 -10.42 31.22
CA ILE A 57 -3.90 -9.80 31.17
C ILE A 57 -4.64 -10.40 29.97
N LYS A 58 -5.75 -11.09 30.22
CA LYS A 58 -6.50 -11.83 29.18
C LYS A 58 -7.46 -10.95 28.38
N THR A 59 -8.09 -9.99 29.05
CA THR A 59 -9.02 -9.04 28.46
C THR A 59 -8.82 -7.68 29.10
N THR A 60 -9.03 -6.61 28.32
CA THR A 60 -8.97 -5.24 28.83
C THR A 60 -10.31 -4.58 28.55
N ASP A 61 -11.08 -4.35 29.62
CA ASP A 61 -12.39 -3.69 29.53
C ASP A 61 -12.26 -2.15 29.47
N ARG A 62 -11.02 -1.66 29.46
CA ARG A 62 -10.62 -0.24 29.48
C ARG A 62 -9.33 -0.04 28.70
N GLY A 63 -9.29 0.98 27.84
CA GLY A 63 -8.09 1.35 27.08
C GLY A 63 -8.29 2.54 26.15
N ILE A 64 -7.40 2.68 25.16
CA ILE A 64 -7.40 3.75 24.15
C ILE A 64 -8.75 3.82 23.42
N GLY A 65 -9.35 2.68 23.11
CA GLY A 65 -10.64 2.64 22.43
C GLY A 65 -11.78 3.23 23.25
N ASP A 66 -11.86 2.93 24.56
CA ASP A 66 -12.86 3.54 25.43
C ASP A 66 -12.62 5.03 25.60
N PHE A 67 -11.36 5.44 25.72
CA PHE A 67 -10.99 6.85 25.79
C PHE A 67 -11.44 7.65 24.56
N ILE A 68 -11.46 7.00 23.39
CA ILE A 68 -11.89 7.63 22.14
C ILE A 68 -13.41 7.60 21.98
N TYR A 69 -14.02 6.41 22.09
CA TYR A 69 -15.38 6.14 21.64
C TYR A 69 -16.43 6.19 22.75
N ALA A 70 -16.05 5.93 24.01
CA ALA A 70 -16.95 5.93 25.15
C ALA A 70 -16.32 6.67 26.35
N PRO A 71 -15.92 7.95 26.18
CA PRO A 71 -15.13 8.62 27.20
C PRO A 71 -15.93 8.90 28.47
N ARG A 72 -15.44 8.38 29.59
CA ARG A 72 -15.93 8.66 30.95
C ARG A 72 -15.09 9.71 31.69
N SER A 73 -13.88 9.95 31.20
CA SER A 73 -12.90 10.90 31.71
C SER A 73 -12.03 11.46 30.59
N ASN A 74 -11.50 12.67 30.82
CA ASN A 74 -10.48 13.30 29.97
C ASN A 74 -9.05 12.87 30.35
N GLU A 75 -8.86 12.17 31.46
CA GLU A 75 -7.56 11.65 31.90
C GLU A 75 -7.34 10.24 31.36
N LEU A 76 -6.21 10.04 30.65
CA LEU A 76 -5.91 8.75 30.03
C LEU A 76 -5.63 7.65 31.07
N LEU A 77 -5.12 8.02 32.25
CA LEU A 77 -4.84 7.07 33.35
C LEU A 77 -6.09 6.39 33.92
N ASP A 78 -7.26 6.99 33.77
CA ASP A 78 -8.52 6.39 34.25
C ASP A 78 -8.92 5.14 33.45
N TYR A 79 -8.31 4.97 32.28
CA TYR A 79 -8.48 3.82 31.40
C TYR A 79 -7.30 2.84 31.50
N ALA A 80 -6.32 3.12 32.35
CA ALA A 80 -5.20 2.22 32.57
C ALA A 80 -5.61 1.02 33.43
N VAL A 81 -5.04 -0.14 33.11
CA VAL A 81 -5.16 -1.39 33.87
C VAL A 81 -3.89 -1.64 34.68
N ASP A 82 -4.06 -2.35 35.80
CA ASP A 82 -2.94 -2.79 36.63
C ASP A 82 -2.21 -3.96 35.94
N THR A 83 -0.88 -3.92 35.94
CA THR A 83 -0.03 -4.97 35.38
C THR A 83 0.36 -6.04 36.41
N GLY A 84 0.02 -5.85 37.69
CA GLY A 84 0.51 -6.65 38.80
C GLY A 84 1.96 -6.35 39.19
N ILE A 85 2.58 -5.36 38.54
CA ILE A 85 3.96 -4.93 38.79
C ILE A 85 3.91 -3.54 39.46
N PRO A 86 4.54 -3.37 40.64
CA PRO A 86 4.53 -2.09 41.34
C PRO A 86 5.02 -0.94 40.45
N ARG A 87 4.29 0.18 40.47
CA ARG A 87 4.61 1.41 39.71
C ARG A 87 4.60 1.25 38.18
N LEU A 88 3.91 0.24 37.68
CA LEU A 88 3.71 0.03 36.24
C LEU A 88 2.23 -0.10 35.90
N LYS A 89 1.70 0.86 35.16
CA LYS A 89 0.34 0.83 34.61
C LYS A 89 0.37 0.64 33.10
N LEU A 90 -0.67 0.00 32.55
CA LEU A 90 -0.83 -0.23 31.12
C LEU A 90 -2.11 0.43 30.61
N VAL A 91 -2.02 1.26 29.58
CA VAL A 91 -3.17 1.68 28.77
C VAL A 91 -3.21 0.80 27.53
N SER A 92 -4.16 -0.13 27.50
CA SER A 92 -4.34 -1.07 26.39
C SER A 92 -4.84 -0.37 25.12
N GLY A 93 -4.47 -0.85 23.94
CA GLY A 93 -4.97 -0.35 22.67
C GLY A 93 -6.43 -0.72 22.41
N ASN A 94 -6.98 -1.72 23.13
CA ASN A 94 -8.29 -2.33 22.88
C ASN A 94 -8.46 -2.80 21.42
N GLY A 95 -7.63 -3.77 20.99
CA GLY A 95 -7.60 -4.30 19.63
C GLY A 95 -8.88 -5.00 19.13
N PHE A 96 -9.96 -4.97 19.92
CA PHE A 96 -11.27 -5.54 19.58
C PHE A 96 -12.28 -4.51 19.04
N ILE A 97 -11.94 -3.21 19.02
CA ILE A 97 -12.81 -2.17 18.46
C ILE A 97 -12.50 -2.00 16.97
N PRO A 98 -13.43 -2.37 16.06
CA PRO A 98 -13.20 -2.26 14.62
C PRO A 98 -12.88 -0.83 14.20
N GLY A 99 -11.88 -0.66 13.33
CA GLY A 99 -11.49 0.64 12.78
C GLY A 99 -10.60 1.51 13.68
N ILE A 100 -10.26 1.09 14.89
CA ILE A 100 -9.39 1.87 15.79
C ILE A 100 -7.97 2.08 15.23
N ALA A 101 -7.50 1.21 14.33
CA ALA A 101 -6.26 1.39 13.57
C ALA A 101 -6.27 2.63 12.65
N ASN A 102 -7.46 3.05 12.18
CA ASN A 102 -7.67 4.18 11.28
C ASN A 102 -8.23 5.39 12.04
N LEU A 103 -7.43 5.93 12.95
CA LEU A 103 -7.80 7.12 13.74
C LEU A 103 -8.07 8.34 12.84
N SER A 104 -9.21 9.00 13.04
CA SER A 104 -9.41 10.35 12.50
C SER A 104 -8.42 11.33 13.11
N TYR A 105 -8.18 12.45 12.42
CA TYR A 105 -7.26 13.49 12.90
C TYR A 105 -7.63 13.99 14.31
N GLN A 106 -8.92 14.21 14.60
CA GLN A 106 -9.39 14.67 15.91
C GLN A 106 -9.12 13.65 17.01
N GLN A 107 -9.40 12.37 16.77
CA GLN A 107 -9.16 11.30 17.74
C GLN A 107 -7.67 11.15 18.02
N LYS A 108 -6.84 11.19 16.97
CA LYS A 108 -5.38 11.19 17.11
C LYS A 108 -4.91 12.39 17.95
N MET A 109 -5.33 13.62 17.61
CA MET A 109 -4.96 14.81 18.38
C MET A 109 -5.42 14.73 19.84
N ARG A 110 -6.56 14.10 20.12
CA ARG A 110 -7.03 13.86 21.48
C ARG A 110 -6.09 12.93 22.25
N ILE A 111 -5.68 11.81 21.66
CA ILE A 111 -4.72 10.88 22.26
C ILE A 111 -3.37 11.58 22.50
N LEU A 112 -2.85 12.29 21.49
CA LEU A 112 -1.59 13.02 21.58
C LEU A 112 -1.58 14.01 22.77
N ARG A 113 -2.64 14.81 22.91
CA ARG A 113 -2.80 15.75 24.03
C ARG A 113 -2.93 15.03 25.37
N ALA A 114 -3.62 13.90 25.41
CA ALA A 114 -3.82 13.13 26.63
C ALA A 114 -2.51 12.50 27.12
N ILE A 115 -1.70 11.94 26.21
CA ILE A 115 -0.36 11.41 26.51
C ILE A 115 0.53 12.52 27.09
N HIS A 116 0.51 13.71 26.51
CA HIS A 116 1.33 14.83 26.98
C HIS A 116 0.94 15.35 28.38
N ARG A 117 -0.30 15.10 28.82
CA ARG A 117 -0.81 15.50 30.14
C ARG A 117 -0.60 14.44 31.22
N LEU A 118 -0.13 13.24 30.86
CA LEU A 118 0.13 12.17 31.80
C LEU A 118 1.15 12.59 32.86
N ARG A 119 0.86 12.29 34.12
CA ARG A 119 1.78 12.48 35.23
C ARG A 119 2.41 11.14 35.60
N ALA A 120 3.59 10.89 35.04
CA ALA A 120 4.43 9.74 35.33
C ALA A 120 5.91 10.15 35.21
N ASP A 121 6.82 9.38 35.80
CA ASP A 121 8.25 9.59 35.59
C ASP A 121 8.63 9.22 34.14
N VAL A 122 8.10 8.10 33.63
CA VAL A 122 8.35 7.62 32.27
C VAL A 122 7.06 7.10 31.61
N VAL A 123 6.84 7.47 30.35
CA VAL A 123 5.77 6.95 29.49
C VAL A 123 6.40 6.23 28.31
N LEU A 124 6.10 4.95 28.12
CA LEU A 124 6.53 4.18 26.95
C LEU A 124 5.35 3.96 25.99
N LEU A 125 5.56 4.26 24.71
CA LEU A 125 4.58 4.03 23.65
C LEU A 125 5.04 2.82 22.82
N ASP A 126 4.24 1.75 22.81
CA ASP A 126 4.46 0.63 21.90
C ASP A 126 3.77 0.91 20.57
N LEU A 127 4.54 1.09 19.50
CA LEU A 127 3.98 1.39 18.19
C LEU A 127 3.96 0.14 17.30
N GLY A 128 2.93 0.06 16.45
CA GLY A 128 2.78 -1.02 15.48
C GLY A 128 3.85 -1.07 14.40
N ALA A 129 3.76 -2.09 13.54
CA ALA A 129 4.69 -2.26 12.43
C ALA A 129 4.48 -1.27 11.28
N GLY A 130 5.58 -0.89 10.62
CA GLY A 130 5.55 -0.19 9.35
C GLY A 130 5.61 1.34 9.45
N THR A 131 5.21 2.00 8.37
CA THR A 131 5.35 3.46 8.17
C THR A 131 3.99 4.14 8.05
N SER A 132 2.94 3.55 8.65
CA SER A 132 1.60 4.16 8.67
C SER A 132 1.66 5.56 9.29
N TYR A 133 0.81 6.47 8.81
CA TYR A 133 0.80 7.86 9.29
C TYR A 133 0.64 7.96 10.81
N ASN A 134 -0.11 7.04 11.43
CA ASN A 134 -0.33 7.01 12.88
C ASN A 134 0.97 6.66 13.63
N VAL A 135 1.67 5.61 13.21
CA VAL A 135 2.95 5.19 13.83
C VAL A 135 3.97 6.32 13.73
N VAL A 136 4.10 6.92 12.55
CA VAL A 136 5.06 8.01 12.31
C VAL A 136 4.72 9.25 13.14
N ASP A 137 3.44 9.60 13.25
CA ASP A 137 2.98 10.75 14.05
C ASP A 137 3.25 10.54 15.55
N PHE A 138 2.94 9.37 16.12
CA PHE A 138 3.24 9.06 17.52
C PHE A 138 4.75 9.00 17.80
N PHE A 139 5.55 8.46 16.87
CA PHE A 139 7.00 8.44 17.01
C PHE A 139 7.61 9.85 16.96
N SER A 140 7.05 10.74 16.14
CA SER A 140 7.53 12.13 15.99
C SER A 140 7.26 13.03 17.20
N MET A 141 6.50 12.55 18.20
CA MET A 141 6.28 13.29 19.45
C MET A 141 7.54 13.40 20.32
N THR A 142 8.51 12.52 20.11
CA THR A 142 9.72 12.42 20.93
C THR A 142 10.94 12.79 20.10
N GLU A 143 11.81 13.65 20.64
CA GLU A 143 13.12 13.93 20.02
C GLU A 143 14.06 12.71 20.10
N SER A 144 13.78 11.78 21.04
CA SER A 144 14.58 10.59 21.36
C SER A 144 13.76 9.29 21.29
N GLY A 145 13.14 9.01 20.13
CA GLY A 145 12.42 7.75 19.90
C GLY A 145 13.35 6.54 19.79
N ILE A 146 12.88 5.35 20.16
CA ILE A 146 13.64 4.09 20.12
C ILE A 146 13.24 3.28 18.88
N VAL A 147 14.20 2.99 18.01
CA VAL A 147 14.05 2.10 16.86
C VAL A 147 14.55 0.71 17.24
N VAL A 148 13.66 -0.29 17.14
CA VAL A 148 14.00 -1.70 17.31
C VAL A 148 14.14 -2.36 15.94
N THR A 149 15.26 -3.06 15.73
CA THR A 149 15.52 -3.86 14.52
C THR A 149 16.17 -5.19 14.90
N VAL A 150 16.42 -6.06 13.91
CA VAL A 150 17.12 -7.34 14.09
C VAL A 150 18.40 -7.37 13.27
N SER A 151 19.27 -8.34 13.56
CA SER A 151 20.55 -8.54 12.84
C SER A 151 20.36 -9.13 11.42
N GLU A 152 19.45 -8.56 10.62
CA GLU A 152 19.22 -8.93 9.22
C GLU A 152 19.54 -7.73 8.31
N PRO A 153 20.24 -7.91 7.17
CA PRO A 153 20.58 -6.80 6.27
C PRO A 153 19.36 -6.00 5.78
N THR A 154 18.24 -6.67 5.50
CA THR A 154 16.99 -6.02 5.06
C THR A 154 16.31 -5.24 6.20
N ALA A 155 16.49 -5.65 7.46
CA ALA A 155 15.96 -4.94 8.61
C ALA A 155 16.70 -3.62 8.88
N VAL A 156 17.98 -3.51 8.49
CA VAL A 156 18.74 -2.25 8.51
C VAL A 156 18.15 -1.25 7.53
N LEU A 157 17.86 -1.66 6.29
CA LEU A 157 17.22 -0.80 5.29
C LEU A 157 15.83 -0.35 5.75
N ASN A 158 15.02 -1.26 6.29
CA ASN A 158 13.70 -0.92 6.82
C ASN A 158 13.78 0.08 7.99
N ALA A 159 14.79 -0.04 8.88
CA ALA A 159 15.00 0.91 9.96
C ALA A 159 15.41 2.31 9.43
N TYR A 160 16.27 2.35 8.42
CA TYR A 160 16.61 3.59 7.71
C TYR A 160 15.38 4.25 7.06
N GLU A 161 14.57 3.48 6.33
CA GLU A 161 13.36 3.98 5.68
C GLU A 161 12.34 4.49 6.70
N PHE A 162 12.20 3.81 7.83
CA PHE A 162 11.37 4.26 8.94
C PHE A 162 11.81 5.63 9.45
N LEU A 163 13.10 5.79 9.77
CA LEU A 163 13.66 7.06 10.24
C LEU A 163 13.54 8.18 9.19
N LYS A 164 13.76 7.85 7.91
CA LYS A 164 13.54 8.78 6.81
C LYS A 164 12.09 9.27 6.79
N ASN A 165 11.11 8.37 6.87
CA ASN A 165 9.70 8.74 6.85
C ASN A 165 9.29 9.59 8.06
N VAL A 166 9.82 9.30 9.25
CA VAL A 166 9.64 10.15 10.44
C VAL A 166 10.21 11.54 10.22
N LEU A 167 11.44 11.64 9.71
CA LEU A 167 12.10 12.93 9.49
C LEU A 167 11.32 13.80 8.50
N PHE A 168 10.91 13.24 7.35
CA PHE A 168 10.10 13.97 6.37
C PHE A 168 8.71 14.34 6.91
N ARG A 169 8.14 13.53 7.82
CA ARG A 169 6.90 13.89 8.49
C ARG A 169 7.08 15.09 9.42
N ILE A 170 8.16 15.13 10.19
CA ILE A 170 8.51 16.27 11.04
C ILE A 170 8.69 17.53 10.20
N PHE A 171 9.42 17.44 9.08
CA PHE A 171 9.58 18.56 8.16
C PHE A 171 8.24 19.07 7.62
N GLY A 172 7.39 18.16 7.13
CA GLY A 172 6.08 18.54 6.60
C GLY A 172 5.19 19.24 7.63
N GLN A 173 5.26 18.82 8.91
CA GLN A 173 4.52 19.51 9.98
C GLN A 173 5.13 20.88 10.31
N ARG A 174 6.46 20.98 10.41
CA ARG A 174 7.14 22.23 10.80
C ARG A 174 7.02 23.32 9.74
N PHE A 175 7.12 22.94 8.47
CA PHE A 175 7.10 23.86 7.33
C PHE A 175 5.73 23.98 6.66
N LYS A 176 4.66 23.49 7.31
CA LYS A 176 3.28 23.52 6.78
C LYS A 176 2.81 24.92 6.34
N LYS A 177 3.26 25.98 7.04
CA LYS A 177 2.93 27.37 6.73
C LYS A 177 3.88 28.03 5.70
N MET A 178 4.82 27.27 5.12
CA MET A 178 5.83 27.76 4.16
C MET A 178 5.76 26.96 2.85
N PRO A 179 4.83 27.29 1.93
CA PRO A 179 4.54 26.46 0.75
C PRO A 179 5.74 26.23 -0.19
N SER A 180 6.60 27.23 -0.37
CA SER A 180 7.81 27.14 -1.20
C SER A 180 8.83 26.14 -0.64
N VAL A 181 9.04 26.17 0.68
CA VAL A 181 9.92 25.24 1.40
C VAL A 181 9.31 23.83 1.39
N LEU A 182 8.00 23.72 1.63
CA LEU A 182 7.28 22.44 1.61
C LEU A 182 7.36 21.77 0.23
N SER A 183 7.17 22.55 -0.86
CA SER A 183 7.32 22.06 -2.22
C SER A 183 8.74 21.55 -2.51
N ALA A 184 9.78 22.19 -1.98
CA ALA A 184 11.16 21.73 -2.12
C ALA A 184 11.40 20.39 -1.37
N ILE A 185 10.84 20.26 -0.16
CA ILE A 185 10.87 19.02 0.63
C ILE A 185 10.16 17.88 -0.09
N ASP A 186 8.95 18.13 -0.63
CA ASP A 186 8.15 17.12 -1.34
C ASP A 186 8.82 16.69 -2.66
N THR A 187 9.39 17.64 -3.40
CA THR A 187 10.15 17.34 -4.63
C THR A 187 11.36 16.45 -4.32
N PHE A 188 12.11 16.79 -3.27
CA PHE A 188 13.27 16.00 -2.83
C PHE A 188 12.87 14.61 -2.33
N LYS A 189 11.68 14.45 -1.75
CA LYS A 189 11.14 13.16 -1.32
C LYS A 189 10.83 12.23 -2.51
N ILE A 190 10.39 12.78 -3.65
CA ILE A 190 9.92 12.03 -4.83
C ILE A 190 11.05 11.78 -5.85
N SER A 191 11.90 12.78 -6.09
CA SER A 191 12.99 12.69 -7.07
C SER A 191 14.31 13.12 -6.43
N PRO A 192 14.95 12.21 -5.69
CA PRO A 192 16.31 12.46 -5.23
C PRO A 192 17.25 12.65 -6.43
N GLY A 193 17.94 13.80 -6.52
CA GLY A 193 19.04 14.00 -7.47
C GLY A 193 20.24 13.07 -7.21
N GLU A 194 21.38 13.31 -7.86
CA GLU A 194 22.60 12.53 -7.62
C GLU A 194 23.00 12.60 -6.13
N ALA A 195 22.90 11.45 -5.44
CA ALA A 195 23.17 11.25 -4.00
C ALA A 195 22.36 12.19 -3.06
N PRO A 196 21.08 11.90 -2.81
CA PRO A 196 20.18 12.77 -2.04
C PRO A 196 20.48 12.76 -0.54
N THR A 197 21.32 13.67 -0.08
CA THR A 197 21.53 13.89 1.36
C THR A 197 20.67 15.04 1.87
N ILE A 198 20.27 14.98 3.13
CA ILE A 198 19.55 16.09 3.77
C ILE A 198 20.36 17.39 3.75
N ASP A 199 21.69 17.32 3.69
CA ASP A 199 22.54 18.50 3.48
C ASP A 199 22.30 19.19 2.13
N VAL A 200 22.04 18.42 1.06
CA VAL A 200 21.67 18.99 -0.25
C VAL A 200 20.31 19.67 -0.15
N LEU A 201 19.33 19.03 0.50
CA LEU A 201 18.01 19.63 0.74
C LEU A 201 18.13 20.93 1.55
N ALA A 202 18.96 20.93 2.60
CA ALA A 202 19.17 22.11 3.44
C ALA A 202 19.78 23.27 2.64
N LYS A 203 20.73 23.01 1.72
CA LYS A 203 21.30 24.02 0.83
C LYS A 203 20.26 24.56 -0.16
N THR A 204 19.41 23.70 -0.73
CA THR A 204 18.31 24.14 -1.59
C THR A 204 17.34 25.02 -0.82
N ILE A 205 17.02 24.68 0.42
CA ILE A 205 16.15 25.49 1.26
C ILE A 205 16.84 26.79 1.65
N ASP A 206 18.15 26.82 1.91
CA ASP A 206 18.87 28.07 2.20
C ASP A 206 18.73 29.11 1.08
N THR A 207 18.66 28.67 -0.19
CA THR A 207 18.44 29.59 -1.32
C THR A 207 17.01 30.14 -1.41
N LEU A 208 16.04 29.45 -0.81
CA LEU A 208 14.65 29.86 -0.74
C LEU A 208 14.40 30.72 0.51
N ASP A 209 14.91 30.27 1.66
CA ASP A 209 14.77 30.87 2.97
C ASP A 209 15.89 30.36 3.91
N ALA A 210 16.82 31.25 4.28
CA ALA A 210 17.96 30.93 5.13
C ALA A 210 17.59 30.63 6.60
N GLU A 211 16.44 31.11 7.09
CA GLU A 211 15.93 30.75 8.41
C GLU A 211 15.33 29.35 8.40
N ALA A 212 14.57 29.00 7.37
CA ALA A 212 14.03 27.65 7.18
C ALA A 212 15.15 26.61 7.06
N GLY A 213 16.23 26.92 6.33
CA GLY A 213 17.39 26.04 6.20
C GLY A 213 18.13 25.85 7.53
N ARG A 214 18.26 26.90 8.36
CA ARG A 214 18.79 26.80 9.74
C ARG A 214 17.89 25.93 10.62
N LEU A 215 16.58 26.13 10.56
CA LEU A 215 15.61 25.37 11.34
C LEU A 215 15.61 23.88 10.98
N LEU A 216 15.71 23.54 9.69
CA LEU A 216 15.81 22.15 9.23
C LEU A 216 17.04 21.45 9.82
N ARG A 217 18.20 22.11 9.78
CA ARG A 217 19.43 21.56 10.39
C ARG A 217 19.32 21.42 11.91
N ASP A 218 18.60 22.31 12.59
CA ASP A 218 18.35 22.19 14.03
C ASP A 218 17.47 20.97 14.34
N ILE A 219 16.43 20.72 13.54
CA ILE A 219 15.59 19.52 13.66
C ILE A 219 16.46 18.25 13.55
N CYS A 220 17.31 18.15 12.53
CA CYS A 220 18.18 16.98 12.36
C CYS A 220 19.19 16.81 13.50
N ARG A 221 19.64 17.91 14.10
CA ARG A 221 20.59 17.89 15.21
C ARG A 221 19.95 17.41 16.51
N ARG A 222 18.72 17.85 16.77
CA ARG A 222 17.94 17.52 17.98
C ARG A 222 17.33 16.13 17.91
N PHE A 223 16.79 15.75 16.75
CA PHE A 223 16.18 14.44 16.57
C PHE A 223 17.26 13.35 16.54
N ARG A 224 17.44 12.67 17.68
CA ARG A 224 18.49 11.68 17.93
C ARG A 224 17.88 10.37 18.40
N PRO A 225 17.35 9.56 17.47
CA PRO A 225 16.73 8.28 17.81
C PRO A 225 17.77 7.29 18.35
N GLY A 226 17.31 6.44 19.25
CA GLY A 226 18.08 5.33 19.80
C GLY A 226 17.85 4.06 19.01
N LEU A 227 18.86 3.21 18.94
CA LEU A 227 18.85 1.96 18.22
C LEU A 227 19.02 0.79 19.19
N ILE A 228 18.09 -0.16 19.11
CA ILE A 228 18.18 -1.46 19.78
C ILE A 228 18.20 -2.54 18.70
N ILE A 229 19.20 -3.42 18.75
CA ILE A 229 19.26 -4.61 17.91
C ILE A 229 18.80 -5.81 18.73
N ASN A 230 17.60 -6.30 18.43
CA ASN A 230 17.02 -7.48 19.04
C ASN A 230 17.46 -8.76 18.32
N MET A 231 17.27 -9.90 19.00
CA MET A 231 17.59 -11.24 18.48
C MET A 231 19.04 -11.36 17.97
N ASN A 232 19.97 -10.70 18.65
CA ASN A 232 21.37 -10.65 18.22
C ASN A 232 22.05 -12.02 18.36
N ARG A 233 22.72 -12.45 17.30
CA ARG A 233 23.52 -13.69 17.25
C ARG A 233 25.03 -13.45 17.06
N GLY A 234 25.49 -12.19 17.06
CA GLY A 234 26.93 -11.86 17.02
C GLY A 234 27.33 -10.63 16.20
N GLU A 235 26.45 -10.10 15.35
CA GLU A 235 26.79 -9.05 14.38
C GLU A 235 26.25 -7.64 14.70
N ALA A 236 25.63 -7.46 15.88
CA ALA A 236 24.95 -6.21 16.22
C ALA A 236 25.85 -4.96 16.16
N MET A 237 27.11 -5.03 16.59
CA MET A 237 28.00 -3.86 16.56
C MET A 237 28.26 -3.35 15.14
N ASN A 238 28.54 -4.27 14.21
CA ASN A 238 28.81 -3.92 12.82
C ASN A 238 27.55 -3.38 12.12
N LEU A 239 26.40 -4.03 12.34
CA LEU A 239 25.12 -3.59 11.76
C LEU A 239 24.65 -2.26 12.35
N GLY A 240 24.82 -2.06 13.66
CA GLY A 240 24.55 -0.80 14.33
C GLY A 240 25.40 0.34 13.77
N GLN A 241 26.71 0.12 13.61
CA GLN A 241 27.62 1.09 13.02
C GLN A 241 27.27 1.40 11.56
N ASN A 242 26.89 0.38 10.78
CA ASN A 242 26.44 0.56 9.40
C ASN A 242 25.18 1.44 9.33
N LEU A 243 24.17 1.17 10.16
CA LEU A 243 22.96 1.99 10.20
C LEU A 243 23.26 3.44 10.62
N GLN A 244 24.10 3.62 11.65
CA GLN A 244 24.56 4.94 12.10
C GLN A 244 25.24 5.70 10.96
N ASN A 245 26.12 5.04 10.20
CA ASN A 245 26.81 5.65 9.07
C ASN A 245 25.83 6.06 7.96
N ILE A 246 24.90 5.17 7.58
CA ILE A 246 23.88 5.48 6.56
C ILE A 246 23.00 6.66 7.00
N CYS A 247 22.55 6.68 8.25
CA CYS A 247 21.72 7.78 8.77
C CYS A 247 22.51 9.10 8.83
N ARG A 248 23.77 9.08 9.25
CA ARG A 248 24.63 10.26 9.25
C ARG A 248 24.87 10.80 7.84
N THR A 249 25.19 9.92 6.89
CA THR A 249 25.49 10.32 5.50
C THR A 249 24.27 10.83 4.76
N PHE A 250 23.12 10.14 4.85
CA PHE A 250 21.96 10.44 4.01
C PHE A 250 20.90 11.29 4.71
N LEU A 251 20.73 11.16 6.03
CA LEU A 251 19.71 11.87 6.80
C LEU A 251 20.29 13.03 7.63
N SER A 252 21.62 13.22 7.64
CA SER A 252 22.31 14.17 8.52
C SER A 252 21.92 13.99 9.99
N LEU A 253 21.67 12.75 10.40
CA LEU A 253 21.06 12.39 11.67
C LEU A 253 21.98 11.46 12.47
N GLU A 254 22.19 11.79 13.73
CA GLU A 254 22.92 10.95 14.69
C GLU A 254 21.96 9.93 15.32
N VAL A 255 22.35 8.66 15.28
CA VAL A 255 21.59 7.56 15.90
C VAL A 255 22.39 7.02 17.08
N ASP A 256 21.76 6.89 18.23
CA ASP A 256 22.39 6.42 19.47
C ASP A 256 22.29 4.91 19.61
N PHE A 257 23.40 4.18 19.60
CA PHE A 257 23.35 2.74 19.84
C PHE A 257 23.12 2.45 21.34
N LEU A 258 21.90 2.06 21.70
CA LEU A 258 21.51 1.80 23.09
C LEU A 258 21.96 0.43 23.57
N GLY A 259 21.94 -0.56 22.69
CA GLY A 259 22.45 -1.91 22.98
C GLY A 259 21.89 -3.00 22.07
N ALA A 260 22.33 -4.21 22.30
CA ALA A 260 21.86 -5.41 21.62
C ALA A 260 21.28 -6.41 22.62
N ILE A 261 20.14 -7.02 22.28
CA ILE A 261 19.50 -8.06 23.08
C ILE A 261 19.82 -9.41 22.43
N PRO A 262 20.50 -10.33 23.14
CA PRO A 262 20.86 -11.64 22.60
C PRO A 262 19.62 -12.48 22.25
N ALA A 263 19.72 -13.28 21.18
CA ALA A 263 18.74 -14.32 20.90
C ALA A 263 18.87 -15.44 21.95
N ASP A 264 17.80 -15.70 22.70
CA ASP A 264 17.80 -16.70 23.78
C ASP A 264 16.44 -17.39 23.87
N ALA A 265 16.44 -18.70 24.14
CA ALA A 265 15.22 -19.51 24.28
C ALA A 265 14.32 -19.04 25.44
N CYS A 266 14.88 -18.42 26.48
CA CYS A 266 14.10 -17.89 27.60
C CYS A 266 13.10 -16.80 27.19
N VAL A 267 13.38 -16.09 26.08
CA VAL A 267 12.46 -15.08 25.52
C VAL A 267 11.16 -15.75 25.10
N GLN A 268 11.23 -16.82 24.31
CA GLN A 268 10.06 -17.57 23.86
C GLN A 268 9.30 -18.16 25.06
N GLN A 269 10.01 -18.70 26.05
CA GLN A 269 9.40 -19.22 27.28
C GLN A 269 8.65 -18.14 28.07
N SER A 270 9.21 -16.92 28.16
CA SER A 270 8.56 -15.80 28.84
C SER A 270 7.28 -15.35 28.12
N CYS A 271 7.28 -15.30 26.79
CA CYS A 271 6.10 -15.00 25.99
C CYS A 271 5.00 -16.05 26.16
N LEU A 272 5.36 -17.35 26.15
CA LEU A 272 4.42 -18.45 26.40
C LEU A 272 3.82 -18.40 27.82
N ARG A 273 4.61 -17.98 28.81
CA ARG A 273 4.16 -17.76 30.18
C ARG A 273 3.42 -16.44 30.37
N MET A 274 3.34 -15.60 29.33
CA MET A 274 2.69 -14.30 29.36
C MET A 274 3.23 -13.41 30.50
N ARG A 275 4.55 -13.44 30.71
CA ARG A 275 5.23 -12.61 31.72
C ARG A 275 6.46 -11.93 31.11
N PRO A 276 6.77 -10.67 31.46
CA PRO A 276 7.95 -10.00 30.94
C PRO A 276 9.23 -10.76 31.31
N VAL A 277 10.16 -10.91 30.36
CA VAL A 277 11.40 -11.67 30.56
C VAL A 277 12.23 -11.15 31.75
N THR A 278 12.22 -9.84 31.98
CA THR A 278 12.94 -9.17 33.07
C THR A 278 12.44 -9.57 34.46
N LEU A 279 11.21 -10.10 34.55
CA LEU A 279 10.64 -10.66 35.78
C LEU A 279 10.74 -12.18 35.82
N GLU A 280 10.43 -12.86 34.70
CA GLU A 280 10.40 -14.31 34.65
C GLU A 280 11.80 -14.93 34.72
N PHE A 281 12.76 -14.32 34.04
CA PHE A 281 14.16 -14.74 33.97
C PHE A 281 15.09 -13.56 34.27
N PRO A 282 15.11 -13.03 35.51
CA PRO A 282 15.76 -11.74 35.83
C PRO A 282 17.28 -11.73 35.64
N ASN A 283 17.90 -12.92 35.62
CA ASN A 283 19.35 -13.12 35.48
C ASN A 283 19.77 -13.57 34.07
N SER A 284 18.83 -13.74 33.12
CA SER A 284 19.17 -14.11 31.74
C SER A 284 19.87 -12.97 31.01
N GLN A 285 20.62 -13.29 29.95
CA GLN A 285 21.32 -12.29 29.15
C GLN A 285 20.37 -11.24 28.54
N PRO A 286 19.18 -11.60 27.99
CA PRO A 286 18.21 -10.60 27.54
C PRO A 286 17.74 -9.65 28.64
N SER A 287 17.50 -10.16 29.85
CA SER A 287 17.08 -9.35 30.99
C SER A 287 18.16 -8.38 31.45
N GLN A 288 19.42 -8.80 31.47
CA GLN A 288 20.55 -7.94 31.79
C GLN A 288 20.73 -6.85 30.72
N ALA A 289 20.62 -7.21 29.43
CA ALA A 289 20.69 -6.25 28.32
C ALA A 289 19.57 -5.21 28.42
N LEU A 290 18.32 -5.61 28.67
CA LEU A 290 17.18 -4.71 28.86
C LEU A 290 17.36 -3.78 30.06
N LYS A 291 17.92 -4.25 31.18
CA LYS A 291 18.25 -3.42 32.35
C LYS A 291 19.35 -2.41 32.06
N GLU A 292 20.36 -2.77 31.26
CA GLU A 292 21.41 -1.83 30.86
C GLU A 292 20.85 -0.75 29.91
N ILE A 293 20.06 -1.17 28.92
CA ILE A 293 19.39 -0.26 27.98
C ILE A 293 18.43 0.67 28.74
N SER A 294 17.64 0.16 29.68
CA SER A 294 16.72 0.98 30.46
C SER A 294 17.43 2.04 31.27
N ARG A 295 18.60 1.73 31.83
CA ARG A 295 19.46 2.73 32.51
C ARG A 295 19.88 3.83 31.54
N LYS A 296 20.29 3.50 30.32
CA LYS A 296 20.67 4.49 29.29
C LYS A 296 19.48 5.37 28.89
N CYS A 297 18.28 4.78 28.77
CA CYS A 297 17.05 5.52 28.42
C CYS A 297 16.56 6.43 29.55
N THR A 298 17.06 6.27 30.77
CA THR A 298 16.58 6.97 31.96
C THR A 298 17.66 7.77 32.68
N THR A 299 18.82 7.95 32.04
CA THR A 299 19.96 8.74 32.54
C THR A 299 20.63 9.53 31.41
N GLY A 300 21.39 10.57 31.75
CA GLY A 300 22.13 11.38 30.78
C GLY A 300 21.24 12.20 29.83
N ARG A 301 21.71 12.42 28.60
CA ARG A 301 21.05 13.25 27.58
C ARG A 301 19.67 12.76 27.14
N TRP A 302 19.35 11.49 27.43
CA TRP A 302 18.06 10.91 27.10
C TRP A 302 16.92 11.45 27.98
N ILE A 303 17.20 12.21 29.06
CA ILE A 303 16.18 12.85 29.91
C ILE A 303 15.83 14.29 29.46
N GLU A 304 16.60 14.93 28.57
CA GLU A 304 16.44 16.36 28.27
C GLU A 304 15.02 16.69 27.73
N LYS A 305 14.39 17.67 28.39
CA LYS A 305 13.02 18.15 28.16
C LYS A 305 13.05 19.16 27.01
N LEU A 306 12.03 19.18 26.13
CA LEU A 306 11.72 20.41 25.41
C LEU A 306 10.22 20.65 25.21
N SER A 307 9.89 21.90 25.50
CA SER A 307 8.61 22.57 25.36
C SER A 307 8.16 22.53 23.91
N LEU A 308 7.11 21.79 23.62
CA LEU A 308 6.27 22.10 22.47
C LEU A 308 5.57 23.42 22.81
N GLU A 309 6.14 24.56 22.40
CA GLU A 309 5.31 25.71 22.03
C GLU A 309 4.47 25.24 20.83
N LEU A 310 3.36 24.56 21.14
CA LEU A 310 2.21 24.53 20.26
C LEU A 310 1.84 25.99 20.08
N ALA A 311 2.24 26.58 18.94
CA ALA A 311 1.97 27.96 18.62
C ALA A 311 0.51 28.30 18.96
N GLU A 312 0.33 29.04 20.06
CA GLU A 312 -0.87 29.81 20.32
C GLU A 312 -0.97 30.81 19.17
N SER A 313 -1.96 30.59 18.30
CA SER A 313 -2.53 31.68 17.54
C SER A 313 -4.03 31.62 17.75
N ASP A 314 -4.49 32.39 18.74
CA ASP A 314 -5.86 32.88 18.80
C ASP A 314 -6.15 33.66 17.51
N ALA A 315 -6.73 32.97 16.53
CA ALA A 315 -7.54 33.55 15.50
C ALA A 315 -8.66 32.54 15.19
N PRO A 316 -9.93 32.96 15.09
CA PRO A 316 -10.99 32.09 14.64
C PRO A 316 -10.74 31.80 13.15
N GLU A 317 -9.97 30.76 12.86
CA GLU A 317 -10.01 30.14 11.53
C GLU A 317 -11.42 29.59 11.37
N GLU A 318 -12.15 30.13 10.39
CA GLU A 318 -13.42 29.57 9.95
C GLU A 318 -13.26 28.05 9.74
N PRO A 319 -14.22 27.25 10.22
CA PRO A 319 -14.09 25.81 10.18
C PRO A 319 -13.88 25.34 8.73
N PRO A 320 -12.79 24.64 8.40
CA PRO A 320 -12.72 23.93 7.13
C PRO A 320 -13.87 22.93 7.12
N LYS A 321 -14.70 23.02 6.07
CA LYS A 321 -15.88 22.19 5.84
C LYS A 321 -15.58 20.74 6.20
N GLU A 322 -16.34 20.24 7.18
CA GLU A 322 -16.26 18.88 7.71
C GLU A 322 -16.06 17.86 6.58
N ALA A 323 -15.14 16.92 6.76
CA ALA A 323 -15.26 15.65 6.07
C ALA A 323 -16.67 15.11 6.37
N PRO A 324 -17.46 14.68 5.37
CA PRO A 324 -18.78 14.17 5.64
C PRO A 324 -18.62 13.04 6.66
N PRO A 325 -19.39 13.06 7.76
CA PRO A 325 -19.36 11.95 8.71
C PRO A 325 -19.68 10.66 7.94
N ALA A 326 -19.20 9.51 8.42
CA ALA A 326 -19.81 8.23 8.06
C ALA A 326 -21.34 8.43 8.09
N PRO A 327 -22.09 7.99 7.05
CA PRO A 327 -23.49 8.37 6.89
C PRO A 327 -24.19 8.22 8.24
N LYS A 328 -24.54 9.36 8.84
CA LYS A 328 -25.25 9.34 10.12
C LYS A 328 -26.53 8.59 9.83
N ILE A 329 -26.71 7.46 10.53
CA ILE A 329 -28.01 6.83 10.67
C ILE A 329 -28.94 7.94 11.14
N ASP A 330 -29.98 8.21 10.35
CA ASP A 330 -30.84 9.35 10.57
C ASP A 330 -31.47 9.26 11.97
N PRO A 331 -31.48 10.34 12.76
CA PRO A 331 -32.31 10.42 13.96
C PRO A 331 -33.82 10.23 13.69
N LEU A 332 -34.27 10.09 12.44
CA LEU A 332 -35.60 9.55 12.11
C LEU A 332 -35.81 8.09 12.58
N LEU A 333 -34.77 7.31 12.86
CA LEU A 333 -34.87 6.05 13.61
C LEU A 333 -35.08 6.25 15.11
N ALA A 334 -34.89 7.46 15.65
CA ALA A 334 -35.30 7.81 17.01
C ALA A 334 -36.79 8.17 17.12
N GLY A 335 -37.48 8.32 15.98
CA GLY A 335 -38.92 8.55 15.90
C GLY A 335 -39.75 7.26 15.92
N HIS A 336 -39.16 6.12 15.53
CA HIS A 336 -39.75 4.80 15.71
C HIS A 336 -39.18 4.18 16.97
N LYS A 337 -40.04 4.00 17.98
CA LYS A 337 -39.75 3.22 19.18
C LYS A 337 -39.46 1.77 18.78
N ASP A 338 -38.26 1.44 18.33
CA ASP A 338 -37.74 0.08 18.30
C ASP A 338 -36.21 0.12 18.36
N SER A 339 -35.71 0.06 19.60
CA SER A 339 -34.29 -0.07 19.94
C SER A 339 -33.62 -1.32 19.37
N GLU A 340 -34.40 -2.28 18.86
CA GLU A 340 -33.90 -3.54 18.31
C GLU A 340 -33.31 -3.37 16.91
N LEU A 341 -33.88 -2.50 16.07
CA LEU A 341 -33.45 -2.28 14.68
C LEU A 341 -32.06 -1.64 14.60
N SER A 342 -31.78 -0.66 15.47
CA SER A 342 -30.46 -0.02 15.55
C SER A 342 -29.38 -0.98 16.03
N VAL A 343 -29.74 -1.90 16.94
CA VAL A 343 -28.85 -2.94 17.44
C VAL A 343 -28.57 -3.97 16.36
N LEU A 344 -29.60 -4.39 15.62
CA LEU A 344 -29.50 -5.26 14.44
C LEU A 344 -28.55 -4.69 13.37
N LEU A 345 -28.72 -3.40 13.05
CA LEU A 345 -27.91 -2.65 12.10
C LEU A 345 -26.45 -2.54 12.55
N SER A 346 -26.24 -2.18 13.82
CA SER A 346 -24.92 -2.12 14.41
C SER A 346 -24.25 -3.49 14.38
N LYS A 347 -24.99 -4.55 14.73
CA LYS A 347 -24.49 -5.92 14.80
C LYS A 347 -24.12 -6.46 13.42
N PHE A 348 -24.97 -6.27 12.41
CA PHE A 348 -24.70 -6.63 11.03
C PHE A 348 -23.47 -5.92 10.45
N LEU A 349 -23.34 -4.60 10.63
CA LEU A 349 -22.18 -3.84 10.16
C LEU A 349 -20.89 -4.22 10.90
N THR A 350 -20.98 -4.55 12.19
CA THR A 350 -19.84 -4.94 13.04
C THR A 350 -19.35 -6.35 12.71
N GLU A 351 -20.24 -7.35 12.67
CA GLU A 351 -19.91 -8.75 12.35
C GLU A 351 -19.36 -8.89 10.94
N TYR A 352 -19.88 -8.09 10.00
CA TYR A 352 -19.46 -8.17 8.61
C TYR A 352 -18.09 -7.54 8.34
N SER A 353 -17.80 -6.37 8.92
CA SER A 353 -16.50 -5.71 8.83
C SER A 353 -15.34 -6.56 9.37
N ALA A 354 -15.63 -7.47 10.31
CA ALA A 354 -14.69 -8.45 10.84
C ALA A 354 -14.42 -9.63 9.90
N SER A 355 -15.39 -10.02 9.04
CA SER A 355 -15.28 -11.17 8.13
C SER A 355 -14.52 -10.86 6.83
N THR A 356 -14.60 -9.63 6.31
CA THR A 356 -13.89 -9.21 5.10
C THR A 356 -12.41 -8.91 5.33
N ALA A 357 -12.01 -8.71 6.59
CA ALA A 357 -10.62 -8.45 6.96
C ALA A 357 -9.71 -9.70 6.83
N SER A 358 -10.27 -10.90 6.65
CA SER A 358 -9.50 -12.15 6.54
C SER A 358 -9.37 -12.71 5.12
N ALA A 359 -9.90 -12.06 4.09
CA ALA A 359 -9.77 -12.52 2.71
C ALA A 359 -8.46 -12.01 2.08
N THR A 360 -7.33 -12.59 2.47
CA THR A 360 -6.11 -12.53 1.66
C THR A 360 -6.29 -13.41 0.41
N PRO A 361 -6.06 -12.92 -0.81
CA PRO A 361 -6.04 -13.80 -1.98
C PRO A 361 -4.81 -14.71 -1.87
N GLU A 362 -5.03 -16.01 -1.68
CA GLU A 362 -3.95 -16.99 -1.78
C GLU A 362 -3.37 -17.02 -3.21
N PRO A 363 -2.04 -17.08 -3.36
CA PRO A 363 -1.41 -17.18 -4.66
C PRO A 363 -1.44 -18.64 -5.13
N SER A 364 -2.51 -19.05 -5.82
CA SER A 364 -2.44 -20.29 -6.61
C SER A 364 -1.76 -19.99 -7.95
N ALA A 365 -0.49 -20.35 -8.04
CA ALA A 365 0.22 -20.45 -9.31
C ALA A 365 -0.45 -21.57 -10.15
N THR A 366 -0.60 -21.33 -11.45
CA THR A 366 -1.12 -22.25 -12.50
C THR A 366 -2.63 -22.17 -12.80
N ALA A 367 -3.08 -21.12 -13.51
CA ALA A 367 -4.22 -21.24 -14.43
C ALA A 367 -4.25 -20.11 -15.47
N ALA A 368 -4.49 -20.47 -16.73
CA ALA A 368 -4.73 -19.59 -17.89
C ALA A 368 -5.99 -18.69 -17.69
N PRO A 369 -6.20 -17.63 -18.50
CA PRO A 369 -7.28 -16.66 -18.26
C PRO A 369 -8.66 -17.31 -18.39
N ARG A 370 -9.42 -17.34 -17.29
CA ARG A 370 -10.79 -17.86 -17.24
C ARG A 370 -11.83 -16.75 -17.46
N PRO A 371 -12.94 -17.02 -18.16
CA PRO A 371 -14.01 -16.05 -18.41
C PRO A 371 -14.85 -15.74 -17.16
N LEU A 372 -15.40 -14.52 -17.13
CA LEU A 372 -16.17 -13.78 -16.11
C LEU A 372 -17.42 -14.45 -15.47
N LEU A 373 -17.42 -15.76 -15.23
CA LEU A 373 -18.59 -16.50 -14.73
C LEU A 373 -18.26 -17.50 -13.59
N GLU A 374 -17.21 -17.27 -12.79
CA GLU A 374 -17.08 -18.00 -11.52
C GLU A 374 -18.01 -17.38 -10.47
N LYS A 375 -18.77 -18.26 -9.80
CA LYS A 375 -19.69 -17.93 -8.72
C LYS A 375 -18.87 -17.44 -7.51
N ASP A 376 -18.70 -16.13 -7.38
CA ASP A 376 -18.06 -15.53 -6.21
C ASP A 376 -18.89 -15.79 -4.95
N SER A 377 -18.43 -16.71 -4.11
CA SER A 377 -18.99 -16.97 -2.77
C SER A 377 -18.74 -15.81 -1.79
N HIS A 378 -17.95 -14.80 -2.18
CA HIS A 378 -17.47 -13.71 -1.32
C HIS A 378 -18.18 -12.36 -1.52
N LEU A 379 -19.29 -12.32 -2.25
CA LEU A 379 -20.01 -11.09 -2.56
C LEU A 379 -20.36 -10.29 -1.29
N SER A 380 -19.77 -9.11 -1.14
CA SER A 380 -19.99 -8.24 0.01
C SER A 380 -21.19 -7.30 -0.17
N PRO A 381 -22.00 -7.02 0.88
CA PRO A 381 -22.96 -5.90 0.96
C PRO A 381 -22.37 -4.55 0.56
N TRP A 382 -21.07 -4.38 0.79
CA TRP A 382 -20.33 -3.15 0.56
C TRP A 382 -19.10 -3.41 -0.28
N ASP A 383 -19.17 -4.31 -1.27
CA ASP A 383 -18.01 -4.64 -2.09
C ASP A 383 -17.58 -3.46 -2.97
N PHE A 384 -16.84 -2.53 -2.40
CA PHE A 384 -16.21 -1.41 -3.12
C PHE A 384 -15.18 -1.92 -4.13
N GLN A 385 -14.68 -3.16 -3.94
CA GLN A 385 -13.77 -3.85 -4.85
C GLN A 385 -14.46 -4.31 -6.14
N SER A 386 -15.80 -4.28 -6.21
CA SER A 386 -16.53 -4.58 -7.45
C SER A 386 -16.27 -3.56 -8.57
N PHE A 387 -15.84 -2.34 -8.21
CA PHE A 387 -15.45 -1.32 -9.19
C PHE A 387 -13.95 -1.39 -9.47
N THR A 388 -13.58 -2.16 -10.49
CA THR A 388 -12.21 -2.18 -11.00
C THR A 388 -12.00 -1.09 -12.05
N PRO A 389 -10.82 -0.44 -12.07
CA PRO A 389 -10.49 0.50 -13.14
C PRO A 389 -10.56 -0.18 -14.50
N ARG A 390 -11.09 0.56 -15.48
CA ARG A 390 -11.26 0.10 -16.86
C ARG A 390 -10.06 0.50 -17.71
N LEU A 391 -9.60 -0.40 -18.55
CA LEU A 391 -8.69 -0.06 -19.64
C LEU A 391 -9.50 0.15 -20.93
N GLN A 392 -9.13 1.14 -21.75
CA GLN A 392 -9.70 1.30 -23.09
C GLN A 392 -9.28 0.10 -23.95
N GLU A 393 -10.07 -0.32 -24.94
CA GLU A 393 -9.71 -1.44 -25.83
C GLU A 393 -8.34 -1.25 -26.49
N ALA A 394 -8.00 -0.02 -26.89
CA ALA A 394 -6.68 0.33 -27.42
C ALA A 394 -5.54 0.10 -26.39
N ASP A 395 -5.81 0.26 -25.10
CA ASP A 395 -4.83 0.04 -24.02
C ASP A 395 -4.70 -1.43 -23.61
N LYS A 396 -5.66 -2.29 -24.02
CA LYS A 396 -5.61 -3.76 -23.83
C LYS A 396 -4.84 -4.47 -24.94
N ALA A 397 -4.69 -3.82 -26.10
CA ALA A 397 -3.95 -4.31 -27.27
C ALA A 397 -2.40 -4.43 -27.18
N PRO A 398 -1.65 -3.95 -26.17
CA PRO A 398 -0.18 -3.99 -26.17
C PRO A 398 0.46 -5.37 -26.27
N LEU A 399 -0.29 -6.45 -26.00
CA LEU A 399 0.15 -7.83 -26.24
C LEU A 399 0.50 -8.09 -27.70
N PHE A 400 -0.13 -7.37 -28.65
CA PHE A 400 0.13 -7.48 -30.10
C PHE A 400 0.80 -6.24 -30.69
N ALA A 401 0.52 -5.03 -30.17
CA ALA A 401 1.07 -3.80 -30.73
C ALA A 401 2.60 -3.63 -30.53
N SER A 402 3.18 -4.24 -29.48
CA SER A 402 4.64 -4.25 -29.27
C SER A 402 5.42 -5.00 -30.36
N LEU A 403 4.73 -5.85 -31.13
CA LEU A 403 5.27 -6.56 -32.29
C LEU A 403 5.17 -5.72 -33.58
N GLU A 404 4.18 -4.83 -33.67
CA GLU A 404 3.94 -3.93 -34.81
C GLU A 404 4.73 -2.60 -34.75
N GLU A 405 4.94 -2.02 -33.56
CA GLU A 405 5.63 -0.72 -33.41
C GLU A 405 7.11 -0.75 -33.83
N PHE A 406 7.71 -1.94 -33.95
CA PHE A 406 9.03 -2.09 -34.56
C PHE A 406 9.05 -2.11 -36.09
N GLY A 407 7.88 -2.13 -36.72
CA GLY A 407 7.71 -2.08 -38.17
C GLY A 407 8.41 -3.22 -38.92
N PRO A 408 8.06 -3.46 -40.20
CA PRO A 408 8.86 -4.34 -41.04
C PRO A 408 10.29 -3.79 -41.12
N VAL A 409 11.27 -4.68 -41.09
CA VAL A 409 12.69 -4.41 -41.37
C VAL A 409 12.81 -3.26 -42.39
N PRO A 410 13.53 -2.15 -42.10
CA PRO A 410 13.52 -0.94 -42.93
C PRO A 410 13.67 -1.30 -44.42
N ARG A 411 12.86 -0.73 -45.33
CA ARG A 411 12.93 -1.04 -46.78
C ARG A 411 14.37 -0.97 -47.36
N ARG A 412 15.25 -0.14 -46.77
CA ARG A 412 16.69 -0.09 -47.10
C ARG A 412 17.46 -1.36 -46.72
N ARG A 413 17.12 -2.02 -45.60
CA ARG A 413 17.68 -3.32 -45.22
C ARG A 413 17.11 -4.47 -46.07
N ARG A 414 15.85 -4.46 -46.52
CA ARG A 414 15.36 -5.41 -47.56
C ARG A 414 16.29 -5.46 -48.78
N SER A 415 16.78 -4.30 -49.25
CA SER A 415 17.75 -4.22 -50.37
C SER A 415 19.17 -4.73 -50.04
N LEU A 416 19.59 -4.66 -48.77
CA LEU A 416 20.86 -5.22 -48.30
C LEU A 416 20.74 -6.74 -48.17
N TRP A 417 19.59 -7.22 -47.70
CA TRP A 417 19.22 -8.63 -47.63
C TRP A 417 19.17 -9.25 -49.02
N ASP A 418 18.49 -8.61 -49.97
CA ASP A 418 18.46 -9.03 -51.38
C ASP A 418 19.85 -9.09 -52.05
N ARG A 419 20.76 -8.19 -51.65
CA ARG A 419 22.17 -8.19 -52.11
C ARG A 419 23.02 -9.25 -51.41
N TRP A 420 22.76 -9.51 -50.14
CA TRP A 420 23.48 -10.49 -49.33
C TRP A 420 23.11 -11.93 -49.74
N PHE A 421 21.82 -12.20 -49.97
CA PHE A 421 21.33 -13.45 -50.57
C PHE A 421 21.77 -13.63 -52.04
N ALA A 422 22.00 -12.53 -52.78
CA ALA A 422 22.53 -12.61 -54.15
C ALA A 422 24.04 -12.98 -54.19
N ASN A 423 24.83 -12.64 -53.17
CA ASN A 423 26.28 -12.87 -53.13
C ASN A 423 26.71 -14.16 -52.40
N GLY A 424 25.83 -14.78 -51.60
CA GLY A 424 26.09 -16.06 -50.96
C GLY A 424 25.87 -17.25 -51.91
N ARG A 425 26.94 -17.76 -52.54
CA ARG A 425 26.87 -18.91 -53.49
C ARG A 425 26.27 -20.22 -52.91
N LYS A 426 26.05 -20.32 -51.59
CA LYS A 426 25.38 -21.45 -50.93
C LYS A 426 23.91 -21.22 -50.55
N ILE A 427 23.37 -20.01 -50.71
CA ILE A 427 22.01 -19.63 -50.25
C ILE A 427 21.08 -19.29 -51.43
N ARG A 428 21.40 -19.80 -52.64
CA ARG A 428 20.57 -19.61 -53.83
C ARG A 428 19.29 -20.45 -53.85
N MET A 429 19.13 -21.42 -52.95
CA MET A 429 17.93 -22.26 -52.85
C MET A 429 16.71 -21.55 -52.23
N ILE A 430 16.90 -20.46 -51.48
CA ILE A 430 15.80 -19.84 -50.70
C ILE A 430 14.94 -18.89 -51.55
N ARG A 431 15.42 -18.44 -52.72
CA ARG A 431 14.73 -17.46 -53.57
C ARG A 431 13.58 -18.02 -54.42
N ALA A 432 13.42 -19.33 -54.51
CA ALA A 432 12.51 -19.95 -55.47
C ALA A 432 11.24 -20.56 -54.85
N ILE A 433 10.92 -20.26 -53.58
CA ILE A 433 9.88 -21.01 -52.89
C ILE A 433 8.73 -20.12 -52.40
N PRO A 434 7.49 -20.34 -52.88
CA PRO A 434 6.30 -19.65 -52.36
C PRO A 434 6.12 -19.88 -50.86
N ALA A 435 5.54 -18.88 -50.20
CA ALA A 435 5.39 -18.77 -48.75
C ALA A 435 4.41 -19.78 -48.13
N SER A 436 4.85 -21.01 -47.89
CA SER A 436 4.27 -21.92 -46.88
C SER A 436 5.16 -23.15 -46.73
N THR A 437 5.52 -23.49 -45.49
CA THR A 437 6.25 -24.71 -45.08
C THR A 437 7.73 -24.79 -45.49
N ASN A 438 8.08 -24.39 -46.71
CA ASN A 438 9.44 -24.58 -47.23
C ASN A 438 10.48 -23.57 -46.73
N VAL A 439 10.08 -22.36 -46.31
CA VAL A 439 11.02 -21.39 -45.70
C VAL A 439 11.45 -21.86 -44.32
N VAL A 440 10.52 -22.37 -43.50
CA VAL A 440 10.81 -22.97 -42.19
C VAL A 440 11.76 -24.16 -42.35
N LEU A 441 11.48 -25.08 -43.29
CA LEU A 441 12.34 -26.23 -43.58
C LEU A 441 13.72 -25.81 -44.12
N ALA A 442 13.80 -24.79 -44.97
CA ALA A 442 15.07 -24.28 -45.49
C ALA A 442 15.91 -23.61 -44.39
N ILE A 443 15.28 -22.87 -43.47
CA ILE A 443 15.94 -22.28 -42.30
C ILE A 443 16.38 -23.39 -41.34
N GLU A 444 15.54 -24.42 -41.09
CA GLU A 444 15.89 -25.57 -40.26
C GLU A 444 17.07 -26.36 -40.83
N HIS A 445 17.08 -26.66 -42.13
CA HIS A 445 18.23 -27.27 -42.80
C HIS A 445 19.50 -26.42 -42.69
N ALA A 446 19.39 -25.09 -42.78
CA ALA A 446 20.51 -24.17 -42.58
C ALA A 446 20.99 -24.11 -41.10
N SER A 447 20.09 -24.36 -40.15
CA SER A 447 20.34 -24.34 -38.71
C SER A 447 21.01 -25.62 -38.18
N VAL A 448 20.96 -26.72 -38.94
CA VAL A 448 21.53 -28.04 -38.56
C VAL A 448 23.05 -28.14 -38.87
N GLY A 449 23.63 -27.18 -39.60
CA GLY A 449 25.08 -27.14 -39.89
C GLY A 449 25.92 -26.44 -38.80
N LYS A 450 27.27 -26.50 -38.94
CA LYS A 450 28.28 -25.83 -38.06
C LYS A 450 28.13 -24.30 -37.87
N ASN A 451 27.09 -23.67 -38.47
CA ASN A 451 26.85 -22.22 -38.49
C ASN A 451 25.50 -21.81 -37.84
N SER A 452 24.96 -22.63 -36.93
CA SER A 452 23.70 -22.40 -36.19
C SER A 452 23.58 -21.07 -35.42
N HIS A 453 24.69 -20.34 -35.26
CA HIS A 453 24.76 -19.05 -34.56
C HIS A 453 24.93 -17.83 -35.48
N MET A 454 24.68 -17.98 -36.78
CA MET A 454 24.74 -16.85 -37.72
C MET A 454 23.61 -15.83 -37.43
N PRO A 455 23.92 -14.54 -37.19
CA PRO A 455 22.92 -13.51 -36.94
C PRO A 455 21.82 -13.45 -38.01
N GLU A 456 22.14 -13.81 -39.25
CA GLU A 456 21.24 -13.70 -40.39
C GLU A 456 20.17 -14.80 -40.41
N ILE A 457 20.46 -15.97 -39.81
CA ILE A 457 19.46 -17.01 -39.52
C ILE A 457 18.48 -16.51 -38.45
N GLY A 458 18.98 -15.80 -37.43
CA GLY A 458 18.13 -15.23 -36.38
C GLY A 458 17.14 -14.19 -36.90
N TRP A 459 17.59 -13.31 -37.77
CA TRP A 459 16.72 -12.33 -38.43
C TRP A 459 15.71 -12.99 -39.42
N ALA A 460 16.06 -14.11 -40.06
CA ALA A 460 15.11 -14.88 -40.87
C ALA A 460 14.01 -15.53 -40.01
N TRP A 461 14.37 -16.09 -38.85
CA TRP A 461 13.41 -16.55 -37.85
C TRP A 461 12.51 -15.42 -37.33
N MET A 462 13.08 -14.23 -37.11
CA MET A 462 12.32 -13.03 -36.72
C MET A 462 11.25 -12.66 -37.77
N SER A 463 11.63 -12.62 -39.05
CA SER A 463 10.67 -12.32 -40.13
C SER A 463 9.60 -13.40 -40.27
N THR A 464 9.97 -14.67 -40.08
CA THR A 464 9.04 -15.79 -40.14
C THR A 464 8.03 -15.71 -38.99
N ALA A 465 8.49 -15.36 -37.79
CA ALA A 465 7.62 -15.21 -36.62
C ALA A 465 6.57 -14.12 -36.81
N LEU A 466 6.94 -12.97 -37.40
CA LEU A 466 6.00 -11.89 -37.72
C LEU A 466 4.96 -12.33 -38.77
N GLU A 467 5.37 -13.06 -39.81
CA GLU A 467 4.43 -13.57 -40.82
C GLU A 467 3.45 -14.62 -40.25
N LEU A 468 3.90 -15.42 -39.29
CA LEU A 468 3.06 -16.37 -38.56
C LEU A 468 2.03 -15.65 -37.67
N LEU A 469 2.41 -14.52 -37.06
CA LEU A 469 1.47 -13.67 -36.32
C LEU A 469 0.39 -13.07 -37.23
N ASP A 470 0.77 -12.55 -38.41
CA ASP A 470 -0.20 -12.02 -39.40
C ASP A 470 -1.23 -13.09 -39.83
N ARG A 471 -0.85 -14.37 -39.73
CA ARG A 471 -1.70 -15.54 -40.03
C ARG A 471 -2.44 -16.08 -38.81
N ASN A 472 -2.38 -15.40 -37.66
CA ASN A 472 -2.92 -15.84 -36.37
C ASN A 472 -2.37 -17.20 -35.89
N GLN A 473 -1.18 -17.60 -36.34
CA GLN A 473 -0.49 -18.83 -35.93
C GLN A 473 0.41 -18.57 -34.72
N PHE A 474 -0.21 -18.24 -33.58
CA PHE A 474 0.49 -17.75 -32.39
C PHE A 474 1.54 -18.73 -31.86
N SER A 475 1.24 -20.03 -31.76
CA SER A 475 2.18 -21.00 -31.18
C SER A 475 3.44 -21.21 -32.04
N ASP A 476 3.28 -21.20 -33.36
CA ASP A 476 4.41 -21.31 -34.27
C ASP A 476 5.23 -20.02 -34.30
N ALA A 477 4.57 -18.86 -34.17
CA ALA A 477 5.23 -17.57 -34.02
C ALA A 477 6.10 -17.51 -32.75
N CYS A 478 5.59 -17.94 -31.60
CA CYS A 478 6.34 -18.01 -30.35
C CYS A 478 7.60 -18.88 -30.48
N ARG A 479 7.46 -20.06 -31.10
CA ARG A 479 8.60 -20.96 -31.38
C ARG A 479 9.63 -20.30 -32.30
N ALA A 480 9.18 -19.58 -33.33
CA ALA A 480 10.05 -18.86 -34.26
C ALA A 480 10.77 -17.69 -33.57
N PHE A 481 10.12 -16.94 -32.68
CA PHE A 481 10.79 -15.91 -31.87
C PHE A 481 11.81 -16.50 -30.90
N GLY A 482 11.54 -17.66 -30.30
CA GLY A 482 12.52 -18.37 -29.47
C GLY A 482 13.77 -18.75 -30.26
N LYS A 483 13.61 -19.27 -31.48
CA LYS A 483 14.74 -19.56 -32.39
C LYS A 483 15.48 -18.29 -32.81
N ALA A 484 14.76 -17.20 -33.06
CA ALA A 484 15.37 -15.91 -33.37
C ALA A 484 16.22 -15.38 -32.21
N GLN A 485 15.71 -15.44 -30.98
CA GLN A 485 16.40 -15.02 -29.76
C GLN A 485 17.64 -15.88 -29.47
N ALA A 486 17.59 -17.19 -29.74
CA ALA A 486 18.75 -18.06 -29.58
C ALA A 486 19.91 -17.70 -30.54
N CYS A 487 19.59 -17.27 -31.76
CA CYS A 487 20.58 -16.78 -32.74
C CYS A 487 21.03 -15.33 -32.47
N LEU A 488 20.19 -14.52 -31.82
CA LEU A 488 20.41 -13.10 -31.52
C LEU A 488 20.29 -12.81 -30.01
N PRO A 489 21.13 -13.41 -29.15
CA PRO A 489 20.92 -13.41 -27.70
C PRO A 489 21.08 -12.03 -27.02
N ARG A 490 21.65 -11.05 -27.73
CA ARG A 490 21.86 -9.67 -27.27
C ARG A 490 21.05 -8.64 -28.05
N ASP A 491 20.26 -9.07 -29.03
CA ASP A 491 19.48 -8.15 -29.83
C ASP A 491 18.18 -7.77 -29.08
N PRO A 492 17.91 -6.47 -28.85
CA PRO A 492 16.78 -6.03 -28.06
C PRO A 492 15.43 -6.34 -28.71
N LEU A 493 15.36 -6.37 -30.05
CA LEU A 493 14.15 -6.72 -30.79
C LEU A 493 13.85 -8.20 -30.62
N ALA A 494 14.89 -9.03 -30.71
CA ALA A 494 14.76 -10.47 -30.52
C ALA A 494 14.31 -10.84 -29.09
N ILE A 495 14.90 -10.19 -28.09
CA ILE A 495 14.51 -10.36 -26.68
C ILE A 495 13.07 -9.88 -26.47
N ASN A 496 12.74 -8.67 -26.94
CA ASN A 496 11.43 -8.06 -26.75
C ASN A 496 10.30 -8.89 -27.37
N ASN A 497 10.45 -9.27 -28.64
CA ASN A 497 9.39 -9.95 -29.38
C ASN A 497 9.19 -11.39 -28.88
N CYS A 498 10.28 -12.07 -28.48
CA CYS A 498 10.20 -13.37 -27.83
C CYS A 498 9.50 -13.27 -26.47
N ALA A 499 9.83 -12.27 -25.65
CA ALA A 499 9.16 -12.07 -24.38
C ALA A 499 7.68 -11.70 -24.52
N ALA A 500 7.32 -10.83 -25.47
CA ALA A 500 5.93 -10.48 -25.76
C ALA A 500 5.10 -11.72 -26.17
N ALA A 501 5.67 -12.56 -27.04
CA ALA A 501 5.06 -13.82 -27.47
C ALA A 501 4.86 -14.79 -26.29
N LEU A 502 5.86 -14.93 -25.42
CA LEU A 502 5.76 -15.72 -24.19
C LEU A 502 4.70 -15.19 -23.22
N LEU A 503 4.55 -13.87 -23.09
CA LEU A 503 3.50 -13.26 -22.27
C LEU A 503 2.10 -13.58 -22.81
N ALA A 504 1.93 -13.56 -24.13
CA ALA A 504 0.66 -13.91 -24.78
C ALA A 504 0.29 -15.39 -24.58
N GLU A 505 1.27 -16.29 -24.55
CA GLU A 505 1.06 -17.72 -24.24
C GLU A 505 0.91 -18.02 -22.74
N GLY A 506 1.07 -17.02 -21.86
CA GLY A 506 1.01 -17.19 -20.41
C GLY A 506 2.32 -17.68 -19.78
N GLY A 507 3.41 -17.75 -20.53
CA GLY A 507 4.77 -18.05 -20.06
C GLY A 507 5.44 -16.88 -19.32
N VAL A 508 4.73 -16.28 -18.36
CA VAL A 508 5.07 -14.98 -17.76
C VAL A 508 6.44 -14.99 -17.06
N GLN A 509 6.77 -16.06 -16.33
CA GLN A 509 8.04 -16.17 -15.61
C GLN A 509 9.25 -16.23 -16.55
N ILE A 510 9.14 -17.00 -17.63
CA ILE A 510 10.21 -17.16 -18.64
C ILE A 510 10.41 -15.85 -19.39
N ALA A 511 9.30 -15.17 -19.74
CA ALA A 511 9.35 -13.85 -20.35
C ALA A 511 10.08 -12.84 -19.45
N PHE A 512 9.77 -12.83 -18.15
CA PHE A 512 10.40 -11.91 -17.20
C PHE A 512 11.91 -12.12 -17.06
N GLU A 513 12.37 -13.38 -16.95
CA GLU A 513 13.81 -13.68 -16.88
C GLU A 513 14.56 -13.24 -18.15
N LEU A 514 13.94 -13.44 -19.31
CA LEU A 514 14.48 -12.99 -20.60
C LEU A 514 14.57 -11.45 -20.68
N LEU A 515 13.53 -10.75 -20.22
CA LEU A 515 13.48 -9.30 -20.16
C LEU A 515 14.52 -8.71 -19.19
N CYS A 516 14.72 -9.33 -18.02
CA CYS A 516 15.75 -8.91 -17.07
C CYS A 516 17.16 -8.96 -17.69
N LYS A 517 17.47 -10.02 -18.44
CA LYS A 517 18.74 -10.13 -19.17
C LYS A 517 18.90 -9.06 -20.25
N GLY A 518 17.81 -8.68 -20.91
CA GLY A 518 17.79 -7.57 -21.88
C GLY A 518 17.99 -6.20 -21.23
N ILE A 519 17.30 -5.94 -20.12
CA ILE A 519 17.35 -4.67 -19.38
C ILE A 519 18.74 -4.44 -18.77
N GLN A 520 19.43 -5.49 -18.32
CA GLN A 520 20.83 -5.37 -17.87
C GLN A 520 21.76 -4.80 -18.95
N GLN A 521 21.48 -5.09 -20.23
CA GLN A 521 22.28 -4.60 -21.36
C GLN A 521 21.83 -3.22 -21.81
N LEU A 522 20.52 -2.97 -21.84
CA LEU A 522 19.93 -1.70 -22.27
C LEU A 522 18.90 -1.21 -21.24
N PRO A 523 19.35 -0.60 -20.13
CA PRO A 523 18.49 -0.28 -18.98
C PRO A 523 17.44 0.81 -19.25
N LYS A 524 17.58 1.55 -20.36
CA LYS A 524 16.67 2.63 -20.77
C LYS A 524 15.81 2.27 -21.99
N ASN A 525 15.84 1.01 -22.45
CA ASN A 525 15.02 0.61 -23.60
C ASN A 525 13.54 0.56 -23.21
N PRO A 526 12.67 1.42 -23.77
CA PRO A 526 11.29 1.56 -23.32
C PRO A 526 10.45 0.30 -23.56
N PHE A 527 10.73 -0.47 -24.62
CA PHE A 527 9.97 -1.68 -24.96
C PHE A 527 10.26 -2.83 -24.00
N LEU A 528 11.54 -3.02 -23.64
CA LEU A 528 11.92 -4.01 -22.63
C LEU A 528 11.35 -3.66 -21.26
N LEU A 529 11.39 -2.38 -20.87
CA LEU A 529 10.77 -1.90 -19.65
C LEU A 529 9.25 -2.11 -19.67
N PHE A 530 8.60 -1.85 -20.80
CA PHE A 530 7.16 -2.01 -20.97
C PHE A 530 6.72 -3.46 -20.75
N ASN A 531 7.36 -4.39 -21.45
CA ASN A 531 7.04 -5.81 -21.34
C ASN A 531 7.42 -6.40 -19.98
N ALA A 532 8.45 -5.86 -19.31
CA ALA A 532 8.78 -6.25 -17.92
C ALA A 532 7.71 -5.75 -16.93
N GLY A 533 7.25 -4.51 -17.10
CA GLY A 533 6.13 -3.97 -16.34
C GLY A 533 4.85 -4.77 -16.56
N LEU A 534 4.56 -5.16 -17.81
CA LEU A 534 3.41 -5.98 -18.16
C LEU A 534 3.50 -7.39 -17.54
N ALA A 535 4.69 -8.00 -17.52
CA ALA A 535 4.91 -9.29 -16.86
C ALA A 535 4.54 -9.22 -15.36
N HIS A 536 5.06 -8.21 -14.64
CA HIS A 536 4.68 -7.98 -13.24
C HIS A 536 3.18 -7.68 -13.08
N PHE A 537 2.60 -6.90 -13.98
CA PHE A 537 1.18 -6.57 -13.96
C PHE A 537 0.29 -7.82 -14.10
N LEU A 538 0.64 -8.74 -15.01
CA LEU A 538 -0.05 -10.03 -15.18
C LEU A 538 0.13 -10.95 -13.97
N LEU A 539 1.26 -10.87 -13.27
CA LEU A 539 1.49 -11.57 -12.00
C LEU A 539 0.81 -10.90 -10.79
N ARG A 540 0.02 -9.84 -11.00
CA ARG A 540 -0.60 -9.00 -9.95
C ARG A 540 0.40 -8.34 -9.00
N GLN A 541 1.66 -8.22 -9.42
CA GLN A 541 2.74 -7.53 -8.71
C GLN A 541 2.70 -6.05 -9.09
N TYR A 542 1.63 -5.36 -8.67
CA TYR A 542 1.33 -3.99 -9.10
C TYR A 542 2.35 -2.96 -8.61
N SER A 543 2.94 -3.18 -7.43
CA SER A 543 3.99 -2.31 -6.89
C SER A 543 5.21 -2.28 -7.81
N GLU A 544 5.68 -3.45 -8.22
CA GLU A 544 6.81 -3.63 -9.12
C GLU A 544 6.48 -3.14 -10.54
N ALA A 545 5.29 -3.47 -11.05
CA ALA A 545 4.81 -3.02 -12.34
C ALA A 545 4.81 -1.48 -12.46
N SER A 546 4.38 -0.78 -11.40
CA SER A 546 4.36 0.69 -11.37
C SER A 546 5.74 1.31 -11.56
N VAL A 547 6.79 0.69 -11.03
CA VAL A 547 8.19 1.16 -11.16
C VAL A 547 8.68 1.04 -12.61
N PHE A 548 8.28 -0.01 -13.32
CA PHE A 548 8.65 -0.16 -14.73
C PHE A 548 7.90 0.85 -15.60
N PHE A 549 6.59 1.01 -15.41
CA PHE A 549 5.82 1.97 -16.20
C PHE A 549 6.19 3.43 -15.89
N SER A 550 6.56 3.78 -14.66
CA SER A 550 7.00 5.15 -14.33
C SER A 550 8.25 5.55 -15.12
N LYS A 551 9.24 4.66 -15.23
CA LYS A 551 10.46 4.88 -16.03
C LYS A 551 10.18 5.17 -17.50
N ILE A 552 9.07 4.63 -18.01
CA ILE A 552 8.63 4.80 -19.39
C ILE A 552 7.97 6.16 -19.56
N VAL A 553 7.08 6.53 -18.64
CA VAL A 553 6.39 7.84 -18.64
C VAL A 553 7.39 8.98 -18.47
N ASP A 554 8.46 8.78 -17.70
CA ASP A 554 9.56 9.74 -17.51
C ASP A 554 10.49 9.85 -18.74
N SER A 555 10.29 9.01 -19.76
CA SER A 555 11.10 8.98 -20.98
C SER A 555 10.48 9.80 -22.13
N HIS A 556 11.24 10.01 -23.21
CA HIS A 556 10.72 10.67 -24.42
C HIS A 556 9.65 9.85 -25.18
N TRP A 557 9.46 8.58 -24.85
CA TRP A 557 8.46 7.72 -25.50
C TRP A 557 7.09 7.92 -24.85
N LYS A 558 6.30 8.82 -25.44
CA LYS A 558 4.91 9.12 -25.02
C LYS A 558 3.97 7.97 -25.40
N ASN A 559 3.90 6.95 -24.54
CA ASN A 559 3.02 5.81 -24.73
C ASN A 559 1.80 5.88 -23.79
N GLN A 560 0.60 5.99 -24.35
CA GLN A 560 -0.64 6.10 -23.57
C GLN A 560 -0.98 4.81 -22.82
N ALA A 561 -0.70 3.63 -23.40
CA ALA A 561 -0.92 2.35 -22.73
C ALA A 561 -0.04 2.20 -21.48
N ALA A 562 1.20 2.70 -21.51
CA ALA A 562 2.08 2.73 -20.34
C ALA A 562 1.52 3.62 -19.23
N VAL A 563 0.97 4.79 -19.58
CA VAL A 563 0.29 5.67 -18.61
C VAL A 563 -0.96 5.00 -18.04
N ALA A 564 -1.75 4.29 -18.87
CA ALA A 564 -2.95 3.58 -18.43
C ALA A 564 -2.63 2.43 -17.47
N LEU A 565 -1.63 1.61 -17.80
CA LEU A 565 -1.18 0.52 -16.95
C LEU A 565 -0.51 1.02 -15.66
N LEU A 566 0.22 2.14 -15.72
CA LEU A 566 0.72 2.83 -14.52
C LEU A 566 -0.44 3.29 -13.62
N ALA A 567 -1.43 3.97 -14.19
CA ALA A 567 -2.59 4.46 -13.45
C ALA A 567 -3.35 3.31 -12.77
N HIS A 568 -3.51 2.19 -13.48
CA HIS A 568 -4.14 0.98 -12.93
C HIS A 568 -3.30 0.37 -11.80
N ALA A 569 -1.99 0.21 -12.00
CA ALA A 569 -1.11 -0.32 -10.96
C ALA A 569 -1.08 0.58 -9.71
N LEU A 570 -1.10 1.90 -9.89
CA LEU A 570 -1.21 2.88 -8.79
C LEU A 570 -2.54 2.77 -8.05
N TYR A 571 -3.65 2.56 -8.77
CA TYR A 571 -4.95 2.33 -8.14
C TYR A 571 -4.95 1.06 -7.29
N GLN A 572 -4.44 -0.05 -7.83
CA GLN A 572 -4.39 -1.34 -7.13
C GLN A 572 -3.48 -1.31 -5.89
N THR A 573 -2.50 -0.41 -5.86
CA THR A 573 -1.60 -0.21 -4.71
C THR A 573 -2.08 0.86 -3.73
N GLY A 574 -3.31 1.36 -3.90
CA GLY A 574 -3.93 2.35 -3.01
C GLY A 574 -3.43 3.79 -3.20
N ARG A 575 -2.64 4.07 -4.24
CA ARG A 575 -2.13 5.41 -4.56
C ARG A 575 -3.11 6.16 -5.47
N TYR A 576 -4.32 6.39 -4.97
CA TYR A 576 -5.45 6.91 -5.75
C TYR A 576 -5.21 8.29 -6.36
N GLU A 577 -4.54 9.19 -5.63
CA GLU A 577 -4.24 10.54 -6.13
C GLU A 577 -3.30 10.50 -7.35
N ASN A 578 -2.24 9.68 -7.29
CA ASN A 578 -1.33 9.50 -8.42
C ASN A 578 -2.00 8.79 -9.59
N ALA A 579 -2.85 7.80 -9.30
CA ALA A 579 -3.66 7.14 -10.32
C ALA A 579 -4.59 8.16 -11.01
N ARG A 580 -5.24 9.04 -10.26
CA ARG A 580 -6.11 10.10 -10.78
C ARG A 580 -5.35 11.05 -11.68
N ILE A 581 -4.16 11.51 -11.29
CA ILE A 581 -3.30 12.37 -12.12
C ILE A 581 -2.94 11.69 -13.44
N ALA A 582 -2.60 10.40 -13.40
CA ALA A 582 -2.30 9.64 -14.61
C ALA A 582 -3.54 9.47 -15.51
N TYR A 583 -4.73 9.22 -14.94
CA TYR A 583 -5.97 9.19 -15.71
C TYR A 583 -6.39 10.57 -16.24
N ASP A 584 -6.16 11.66 -15.50
CA ASP A 584 -6.38 13.04 -15.96
C ASP A 584 -5.50 13.35 -17.18
N THR A 585 -4.27 12.85 -17.19
CA THR A 585 -3.36 12.95 -18.34
C THR A 585 -3.94 12.24 -19.57
N LEU A 586 -4.48 11.02 -19.39
CA LEU A 586 -5.14 10.27 -20.46
C LEU A 586 -6.40 10.98 -20.97
N ALA A 587 -7.27 11.45 -20.07
CA ALA A 587 -8.49 12.17 -20.43
C ALA A 587 -8.21 13.52 -21.11
N SER A 588 -7.10 14.18 -20.78
CA SER A 588 -6.65 15.42 -21.41
C SER A 588 -6.10 15.20 -22.81
N THR A 589 -5.44 14.05 -23.05
CA THR A 589 -4.86 13.70 -24.35
C THR A 589 -5.89 13.15 -25.33
N ASP A 590 -6.82 12.32 -24.87
CA ASP A 590 -8.00 11.92 -25.63
C ASP A 590 -9.28 12.23 -24.84
N PRO A 591 -9.94 13.36 -25.14
CA PRO A 591 -11.23 13.72 -24.56
C PRO A 591 -12.37 12.77 -24.95
N ARG A 592 -12.15 11.66 -25.64
CA ARG A 592 -13.15 10.60 -25.85
C ARG A 592 -12.84 9.34 -25.07
N ASN A 593 -11.73 9.31 -24.32
CA ASN A 593 -11.38 8.20 -23.44
C ASN A 593 -12.32 8.15 -22.23
N LEU A 594 -13.45 7.48 -22.41
CA LEU A 594 -14.45 7.27 -21.38
C LEU A 594 -13.89 6.44 -20.22
N SER A 595 -13.03 5.44 -20.49
CA SER A 595 -12.40 4.63 -19.44
C SER A 595 -11.60 5.50 -18.45
N ALA A 596 -10.79 6.43 -18.93
CA ALA A 596 -10.04 7.36 -18.09
C ALA A 596 -10.97 8.23 -17.22
N ARG A 597 -12.04 8.80 -17.80
CA ARG A 597 -13.02 9.61 -17.06
C ARG A 597 -13.77 8.82 -15.98
N PHE A 598 -14.17 7.59 -16.31
CA PHE A 598 -14.79 6.70 -15.34
C PHE A 598 -13.84 6.42 -14.17
N ASN A 599 -12.57 6.10 -14.47
CA ASN A 599 -11.57 5.80 -13.46
C ASN A 599 -11.19 7.01 -12.59
N ILE A 600 -11.22 8.24 -13.12
CA ILE A 600 -11.10 9.46 -12.31
C ILE A 600 -12.19 9.51 -11.24
N GLY A 601 -13.45 9.22 -11.62
CA GLY A 601 -14.57 9.12 -10.68
C GLY A 601 -14.35 8.06 -9.61
N LEU A 602 -13.79 6.90 -9.98
CA LEU A 602 -13.43 5.85 -9.01
C LEU A 602 -12.32 6.28 -8.06
N CYS A 603 -11.25 6.93 -8.56
CA CYS A 603 -10.21 7.49 -7.70
C CYS A 603 -10.80 8.49 -6.69
N LEU A 604 -11.70 9.37 -7.14
CA LEU A 604 -12.37 10.34 -6.24
C LEU A 604 -13.23 9.66 -5.18
N LEU A 605 -13.91 8.55 -5.50
CA LEU A 605 -14.62 7.73 -4.52
C LEU A 605 -13.67 7.15 -3.46
N GLN A 606 -12.55 6.58 -3.90
CA GLN A 606 -11.54 6.01 -3.00
C GLN A 606 -10.79 7.07 -2.17
N GLU A 607 -10.66 8.29 -2.68
CA GLU A 607 -10.16 9.47 -1.96
C GLU A 607 -11.20 10.08 -0.99
N HIS A 608 -12.40 9.50 -0.88
CA HIS A 608 -13.54 10.02 -0.11
C HIS A 608 -14.04 11.42 -0.53
N LYS A 609 -13.73 11.84 -1.76
CA LYS A 609 -14.20 13.09 -2.36
C LYS A 609 -15.57 12.89 -3.01
N HIS A 610 -16.55 12.52 -2.20
CA HIS A 610 -17.86 12.06 -2.66
C HIS A 610 -18.61 13.11 -3.51
N LEU A 611 -18.48 14.40 -3.19
CA LEU A 611 -19.10 15.48 -3.96
C LEU A 611 -18.51 15.57 -5.37
N GLU A 612 -17.18 15.52 -5.47
CA GLU A 612 -16.46 15.57 -6.74
C GLU A 612 -16.72 14.29 -7.56
N ALA A 613 -16.72 13.12 -6.91
CA ALA A 613 -17.08 11.86 -7.54
C ALA A 613 -18.50 11.87 -8.11
N TYR A 614 -19.47 12.36 -7.34
CA TYR A 614 -20.86 12.49 -7.80
C TYR A 614 -20.97 13.42 -9.03
N ALA A 615 -20.25 14.54 -9.04
CA ALA A 615 -20.19 15.45 -10.18
C ALA A 615 -19.49 14.82 -11.40
N ALA A 616 -18.38 14.10 -11.18
CA ALA A 616 -17.63 13.40 -12.22
C ALA A 616 -18.49 12.33 -12.90
N PHE A 617 -19.19 11.49 -12.12
CA PHE A 617 -20.09 10.48 -12.69
C PHE A 617 -21.34 11.10 -13.33
N THR A 618 -21.85 12.22 -12.81
CA THR A 618 -22.94 12.95 -13.47
C THR A 618 -22.53 13.41 -14.86
N THR A 619 -21.33 14.01 -14.96
CA THR A 619 -20.76 14.43 -16.24
C THR A 619 -20.52 13.22 -17.15
N PHE A 620 -19.96 12.13 -16.61
CA PHE A 620 -19.72 10.89 -17.35
C PHE A 620 -21.00 10.31 -17.96
N LEU A 621 -22.09 10.24 -17.17
CA LEU A 621 -23.39 9.72 -17.60
C LEU A 621 -24.06 10.58 -18.69
N THR A 622 -23.66 11.83 -18.89
CA THR A 622 -24.13 12.60 -20.07
C THR A 622 -23.57 12.03 -21.38
N SER A 623 -22.36 11.47 -21.34
CA SER A 623 -21.69 10.87 -22.50
C SER A 623 -21.98 9.38 -22.63
N ALA A 624 -22.27 8.69 -21.53
CA ALA A 624 -22.57 7.27 -21.48
C ALA A 624 -23.85 7.00 -20.64
N PRO A 625 -25.04 7.36 -21.15
CA PRO A 625 -26.30 7.29 -20.39
C PRO A 625 -26.79 5.85 -20.13
N GLU A 626 -26.15 4.86 -20.75
CA GLU A 626 -26.47 3.44 -20.60
C GLU A 626 -25.47 2.68 -19.71
N ASP A 627 -24.52 3.38 -19.08
CA ASP A 627 -23.48 2.74 -18.27
C ASP A 627 -23.96 2.38 -16.86
N ALA A 628 -24.28 1.10 -16.65
CA ALA A 628 -24.82 0.58 -15.39
C ALA A 628 -23.88 0.78 -14.19
N GLU A 629 -22.58 0.59 -14.39
CA GLU A 629 -21.55 0.75 -13.36
C GLU A 629 -21.41 2.22 -12.93
N ALA A 630 -21.51 3.17 -13.87
CA ALA A 630 -21.48 4.60 -13.54
C ALA A 630 -22.71 5.03 -12.74
N PHE A 631 -23.89 4.47 -13.01
CA PHE A 631 -25.05 4.65 -12.14
C PHE A 631 -24.79 4.10 -10.75
N ALA A 632 -24.22 2.89 -10.63
CA ALA A 632 -23.95 2.31 -9.32
C ALA A 632 -22.92 3.14 -8.53
N ALA A 633 -21.84 3.58 -9.18
CA ALA A 633 -20.80 4.41 -8.56
C ALA A 633 -21.32 5.80 -8.17
N ARG A 634 -22.17 6.43 -9.00
CA ARG A 634 -22.83 7.70 -8.64
C ARG A 634 -23.82 7.54 -7.52
N GLY A 635 -24.62 6.46 -7.53
CA GLY A 635 -25.57 6.15 -6.47
C GLY A 635 -24.87 5.92 -5.13
N LEU A 636 -23.70 5.30 -5.15
CA LEU A 636 -22.85 5.17 -3.98
C LEU A 636 -22.28 6.52 -3.51
N ALA A 637 -21.81 7.37 -4.42
CA ALA A 637 -21.39 8.73 -4.08
C ALA A 637 -22.53 9.53 -3.45
N ALA A 638 -23.75 9.40 -3.98
CA ALA A 638 -24.97 10.02 -3.46
C ALA A 638 -25.30 9.53 -2.05
N TRP A 639 -25.16 8.22 -1.80
CA TRP A 639 -25.34 7.63 -0.48
C TRP A 639 -24.43 8.27 0.57
N TYR A 640 -23.14 8.40 0.28
CA TYR A 640 -22.18 9.06 1.17
C TYR A 640 -22.44 10.56 1.38
N LEU A 641 -23.10 11.21 0.42
CA LEU A 641 -23.57 12.59 0.55
C LEU A 641 -24.92 12.71 1.28
N ASN A 642 -25.45 11.61 1.82
CA ASN A 642 -26.76 11.51 2.45
C ASN A 642 -27.94 11.86 1.50
N LYS A 643 -27.73 11.73 0.18
CA LYS A 643 -28.74 11.93 -0.86
C LYS A 643 -29.47 10.62 -1.15
N ARG A 644 -30.33 10.20 -0.21
CA ARG A 644 -30.92 8.85 -0.22
C ARG A 644 -31.85 8.58 -1.40
N ALA A 645 -32.62 9.57 -1.83
CA ALA A 645 -33.54 9.42 -2.95
C ALA A 645 -32.79 9.21 -4.27
N GLU A 646 -31.75 10.01 -4.49
CA GLU A 646 -30.87 9.93 -5.65
C GLU A 646 -30.06 8.63 -5.64
N ALA A 647 -29.54 8.22 -4.49
CA ALA A 647 -28.85 6.93 -4.32
C ALA A 647 -29.76 5.76 -4.71
N ALA A 648 -31.00 5.73 -4.22
CA ALA A 648 -31.97 4.70 -4.54
C ALA A 648 -32.37 4.71 -6.03
N GLN A 649 -32.52 5.89 -6.63
CA GLN A 649 -32.81 6.05 -8.05
C GLN A 649 -31.68 5.49 -8.92
N ASP A 650 -30.44 5.86 -8.62
CA ASP A 650 -29.25 5.48 -9.37
C ASP A 650 -28.94 3.99 -9.24
N LEU A 651 -28.99 3.43 -8.02
CA LEU A 651 -28.83 1.99 -7.81
C LEU A 651 -29.97 1.20 -8.47
N GLY A 652 -31.19 1.73 -8.46
CA GLY A 652 -32.31 1.19 -9.22
C GLY A 652 -32.05 1.18 -10.73
N ALA A 653 -31.45 2.24 -11.27
CA ALA A 653 -31.06 2.31 -12.68
C ALA A 653 -29.95 1.31 -13.02
N ALA A 654 -28.93 1.18 -12.16
CA ALA A 654 -27.86 0.20 -12.33
C ALA A 654 -28.39 -1.23 -12.41
N VAL A 655 -29.27 -1.64 -11.48
CA VAL A 655 -29.89 -2.97 -11.49
C VAL A 655 -30.78 -3.19 -12.72
N ARG A 656 -31.52 -2.18 -13.19
CA ARG A 656 -32.33 -2.31 -14.41
C ARG A 656 -31.46 -2.49 -15.66
N LYS A 657 -30.33 -1.79 -15.75
CA LYS A 657 -29.42 -1.84 -16.90
C LYS A 657 -28.58 -3.11 -16.91
N LEU A 658 -28.18 -3.62 -15.75
CA LEU A 658 -27.46 -4.89 -15.64
C LEU A 658 -28.08 -5.80 -14.55
N PRO A 659 -29.23 -6.45 -14.84
CA PRO A 659 -29.98 -7.22 -13.84
C PRO A 659 -29.27 -8.47 -13.31
N SER A 660 -28.30 -8.98 -14.04
CA SER A 660 -27.49 -10.15 -13.69
C SER A 660 -26.36 -9.84 -12.71
N ASN A 661 -25.99 -8.56 -12.53
CA ASN A 661 -24.92 -8.18 -11.62
C ASN A 661 -25.44 -8.18 -10.17
N LEU A 662 -25.02 -9.18 -9.40
CA LEU A 662 -25.45 -9.37 -8.01
C LEU A 662 -24.88 -8.29 -7.08
N SER A 663 -23.73 -7.69 -7.39
CA SER A 663 -23.15 -6.61 -6.59
C SER A 663 -24.05 -5.37 -6.59
N PHE A 664 -24.65 -5.02 -7.74
CA PHE A 664 -25.58 -3.88 -7.81
C PHE A 664 -26.87 -4.13 -7.05
N ARG A 665 -27.39 -5.36 -7.11
CA ARG A 665 -28.53 -5.77 -6.28
C ARG A 665 -28.20 -5.71 -4.80
N GLY A 666 -26.99 -6.14 -4.43
CA GLY A 666 -26.48 -6.05 -3.07
C GLY A 666 -26.47 -4.61 -2.55
N LEU A 667 -25.82 -3.71 -3.29
CA LEU A 667 -25.77 -2.29 -2.97
C LEU A 667 -27.17 -1.67 -2.86
N ARG A 668 -28.09 -1.99 -3.79
CA ARG A 668 -29.47 -1.48 -3.76
C ARG A 668 -30.25 -2.02 -2.57
N GLY A 669 -30.16 -3.33 -2.28
CA GLY A 669 -30.85 -3.98 -1.18
C GLY A 669 -30.40 -3.45 0.18
N VAL A 670 -29.09 -3.29 0.37
CA VAL A 670 -28.51 -2.74 1.60
C VAL A 670 -28.87 -1.26 1.77
N THR A 671 -28.82 -0.48 0.69
CA THR A 671 -29.24 0.93 0.71
C THR A 671 -30.73 1.07 1.03
N ALA A 672 -31.58 0.20 0.47
CA ALA A 672 -33.01 0.16 0.76
C ALA A 672 -33.27 -0.19 2.23
N PHE A 673 -32.57 -1.19 2.76
CA PHE A 673 -32.63 -1.59 4.17
C PHE A 673 -32.27 -0.42 5.10
N LEU A 674 -31.14 0.24 4.85
CA LEU A 674 -30.68 1.39 5.64
C LEU A 674 -31.59 2.62 5.52
N SER A 675 -32.36 2.68 4.44
CA SER A 675 -33.36 3.73 4.21
C SER A 675 -34.76 3.34 4.72
N GLY A 676 -34.90 2.21 5.44
CA GLY A 676 -36.16 1.73 6.01
C GLY A 676 -37.15 1.12 5.01
N HIS A 677 -36.74 0.88 3.77
CA HIS A 677 -37.57 0.30 2.71
C HIS A 677 -37.42 -1.22 2.68
N PHE A 678 -37.92 -1.91 3.71
CA PHE A 678 -37.68 -3.34 3.92
C PHE A 678 -38.19 -4.24 2.78
N ASP A 679 -39.36 -3.97 2.21
CA ASP A 679 -39.92 -4.76 1.10
C ASP A 679 -38.99 -4.78 -0.12
N LYS A 680 -38.41 -3.61 -0.45
CA LYS A 680 -37.46 -3.45 -1.56
C LYS A 680 -36.12 -4.10 -1.25
N ALA A 681 -35.70 -4.08 0.02
CA ALA A 681 -34.48 -4.74 0.46
C ALA A 681 -34.62 -6.27 0.32
N ILE A 682 -35.74 -6.83 0.77
CA ILE A 682 -36.05 -8.27 0.67
C ILE A 682 -36.01 -8.73 -0.79
N GLU A 683 -36.62 -8.00 -1.72
CA GLU A 683 -36.66 -8.36 -3.14
C GLU A 683 -35.27 -8.68 -3.71
N ASP A 684 -34.27 -7.83 -3.43
CA ASP A 684 -32.90 -8.04 -3.92
C ASP A 684 -32.14 -9.09 -3.13
N ILE A 685 -32.27 -9.08 -1.80
CA ILE A 685 -31.51 -9.99 -0.92
C ILE A 685 -31.98 -11.44 -1.09
N GLU A 686 -33.27 -11.69 -1.33
CA GLU A 686 -33.82 -13.02 -1.64
C GLU A 686 -33.26 -13.59 -2.94
N ILE A 687 -33.08 -12.75 -3.96
CA ILE A 687 -32.49 -13.17 -5.23
C ILE A 687 -31.02 -13.54 -5.02
N ILE A 688 -30.27 -12.71 -4.27
CA ILE A 688 -28.86 -12.97 -3.98
C ILE A 688 -28.69 -14.25 -3.17
N THR A 689 -29.47 -14.45 -2.09
CA THR A 689 -29.41 -15.66 -1.25
C THR A 689 -29.84 -16.93 -1.99
N ARG A 690 -30.74 -16.83 -2.98
CA ARG A 690 -31.10 -17.97 -3.84
C ARG A 690 -29.98 -18.37 -4.78
N LEU A 691 -29.26 -17.40 -5.33
CA LEU A 691 -28.18 -17.62 -6.31
C LEU A 691 -26.83 -17.93 -5.65
N LEU A 692 -26.61 -17.41 -4.44
CA LEU A 692 -25.43 -17.59 -3.61
C LEU A 692 -25.85 -18.08 -2.21
N PRO A 693 -26.32 -19.35 -2.09
CA PRO A 693 -26.83 -19.88 -0.82
C PRO A 693 -25.78 -20.01 0.30
N GLU A 694 -24.51 -20.07 -0.09
CA GLU A 694 -23.35 -20.11 0.81
C GLU A 694 -22.97 -18.72 1.35
N ASN A 695 -23.55 -17.64 0.83
CA ASN A 695 -23.28 -16.30 1.31
C ASN A 695 -24.08 -16.03 2.59
N GLU A 696 -23.46 -16.34 3.74
CA GLU A 696 -24.06 -16.23 5.06
C GLU A 696 -24.49 -14.80 5.40
N VAL A 697 -23.88 -13.79 4.79
CA VAL A 697 -24.09 -12.37 5.07
C VAL A 697 -25.47 -11.93 4.63
N TYR A 698 -25.78 -12.15 3.35
CA TYR A 698 -27.10 -11.82 2.81
C TYR A 698 -28.18 -12.72 3.40
N ARG A 699 -27.83 -13.97 3.77
CA ARG A 699 -28.75 -14.89 4.43
C ARG A 699 -29.12 -14.42 5.84
N HIS A 700 -28.13 -14.01 6.62
CA HIS A 700 -28.33 -13.44 7.95
C HIS A 700 -29.12 -12.13 7.85
N LEU A 701 -28.76 -11.24 6.92
CA LEU A 701 -29.50 -9.99 6.69
C LEU A 701 -30.97 -10.25 6.35
N LEU A 702 -31.26 -11.22 5.48
CA LEU A 702 -32.64 -11.59 5.13
C LEU A 702 -33.43 -12.12 6.32
N LEU A 703 -32.82 -13.00 7.12
CA LEU A 703 -33.44 -13.58 8.33
C LEU A 703 -33.77 -12.49 9.34
N GLU A 704 -32.85 -11.57 9.53
CA GLU A 704 -32.97 -10.44 10.44
C GLU A 704 -34.05 -9.44 10.01
N ILE A 705 -34.11 -9.10 8.71
CA ILE A 705 -35.18 -8.24 8.19
C ILE A 705 -36.55 -8.90 8.39
N ARG A 706 -36.67 -10.21 8.09
CA ARG A 706 -37.92 -10.95 8.30
C ARG A 706 -38.32 -11.01 9.76
N ARG A 707 -37.37 -11.32 10.66
CA ARG A 707 -37.61 -11.34 12.11
C ARG A 707 -38.15 -10.00 12.62
N TYR A 708 -37.66 -8.89 12.08
CA TYR A 708 -38.13 -7.56 12.44
C TYR A 708 -39.58 -7.31 11.97
N LEU A 709 -39.98 -7.82 10.80
CA LEU A 709 -41.32 -7.62 10.24
C LEU A 709 -42.40 -8.55 10.83
N GLY A 710 -42.01 -9.55 11.62
CA GLY A 710 -42.89 -10.60 12.16
C GLY A 710 -43.09 -11.76 11.19
#